data_AF-A0A955VQU5-F1
#
_entry.id   AF-A0A955VQU5-F1
#
_cell.length_a   1.000
_cell.length_b   1.000
_cell.length_c   1.000
_cell.angle_alpha   90.00
_cell.angle_beta   90.00
_cell.angle_gamma   90.00
#
_symmetry.space_group_name_H-M   'P 1'
#
loop_
_entity.id
_entity.type
_entity.pdbx_description
1 polymer ?
#
loop_
_entity_poly.entity_id
_entity_poly.type
_entity_poly.pdbx_seq_one_letter_code
_entity_poly.pdbx_strand_id
1 'polypeptide(L)'
;TANRLRDLVDEFGLEPTDRRARESLVEVLADGRRIDFAVVVNALTIRELRDICEALHLFGGGRAKPPLVERILAAGGEPTSTEAPNEFEPANEAAHLLRASALTRDDKHGILVRLTAPRLRAIADALGLAIDDRRSRSSLINALSDGRRADFAAALEHFTRADLREACLALGLPSSGSDKEEIVARILSLGDTKGSDPSGGEAVIAAPAREEEPAAASYMAAHEAIQPSTPEPLSPPPSIASTTRPRLSSRTETSRVEAHDLNWIANFIWGIADDVLRDLYVRGKYRDVILPMTVLRRLDAVLEPTKKAVLDMKASLDAAKVVHQDAALRQAAGQAFYNTSKFTLRDLRSRASQQQLKADFEAYLDGFSPNVQDILENFEFRNQIPRLSKADALGTLIEKLLSPDINLSPNPVLNGDGSVKQPGLDNHGMGTVFEELVRRFNEENNEEAGEHWTPRDAVRLMAKLIFLPIAEEIESGTYLLYDGACGTGGMLTVAEETLQQLAADHGKQVATHLYGQEINAETYAICKADLLLKGEGDAADNIIGGPEYSTLANDAFPSREFDFMLSNPPYGKSWKSDLERMGGKDGLKDPRFLIEHGGDGEYSLVTRSSDGQMLFLANMLSKMKQGTKLGSRIAEVHNGSSLFTGDAGQGESNIRRWIIENDWLEAIVALPLNMFYNTGIATYIWVLTNRKPAHRKGRVQLIDATQWYKPLRKNLGKKNCELSDEDVARICDTFLEFKETEQSKIFPNAAFGYWKVTVERPLRLRGIDSERTYSAKELKALKETAERADDAPPVIRKIHKKGTAADPLRGLFEATVDGKRVVVEYEPDSDLRDTEQVPLLEEGGIEAFLRREVLPHAADAWYVPGSVKTGYEISFTRYFYKPQPLRSLEEIRADILALEKETEGLLDEIIGQTVAD
;
A
#
# COMPACT_ATOMS: atom_id res chain seq x y z
N THR A 1 30.54 25.19 -10.99
CA THR A 1 31.08 26.24 -11.90
C THR A 1 32.00 25.61 -12.95
N ALA A 2 32.35 26.30 -14.04
CA ALA A 2 33.23 25.73 -15.07
C ALA A 2 34.64 25.35 -14.57
N ASN A 3 35.19 26.10 -13.61
CA ASN A 3 36.47 25.76 -12.98
C ASN A 3 36.36 24.46 -12.17
N ARG A 4 35.31 24.34 -11.35
CA ARG A 4 35.07 23.14 -10.54
C ARG A 4 34.84 21.88 -11.38
N LEU A 5 34.19 22.01 -12.54
CA LEU A 5 34.03 20.90 -13.49
C LEU A 5 35.37 20.46 -14.09
N ARG A 6 36.30 21.40 -14.37
CA ARG A 6 37.66 21.06 -14.80
C ARG A 6 38.44 20.34 -13.70
N ASP A 7 38.32 20.81 -12.46
CA ASP A 7 38.98 20.15 -11.31
C ASP A 7 38.52 18.70 -11.16
N LEU A 8 37.21 18.42 -11.29
CA LEU A 8 36.67 17.05 -11.25
C LEU A 8 37.14 16.21 -12.44
N VAL A 9 37.13 16.77 -13.65
CA VAL A 9 37.61 16.09 -14.86
C VAL A 9 39.10 15.71 -14.72
N ASP A 10 39.93 16.61 -14.19
CA ASP A 10 41.35 16.37 -13.97
C ASP A 10 41.59 15.39 -12.80
N GLU A 11 40.81 15.47 -11.71
CA GLU A 11 40.82 14.54 -10.56
C GLU A 11 40.54 13.09 -10.99
N PHE A 12 39.65 12.92 -11.97
CA PHE A 12 39.23 11.64 -12.50
C PHE A 12 39.96 11.20 -13.79
N GLY A 13 40.92 11.99 -14.28
CA GLY A 13 41.70 11.67 -15.48
C GLY A 13 40.86 11.54 -16.75
N LEU A 14 39.76 12.31 -16.86
CA LEU A 14 38.85 12.30 -17.99
C LEU A 14 39.31 13.30 -19.06
N GLU A 15 39.09 12.96 -20.33
CA GLU A 15 39.51 13.80 -21.47
C GLU A 15 38.27 14.30 -22.25
N PRO A 16 37.82 15.55 -22.00
CA PRO A 16 36.67 16.15 -22.71
C PRO A 16 37.07 16.56 -24.13
N THR A 17 36.08 16.62 -25.03
CA THR A 17 36.26 17.06 -26.42
C THR A 17 36.66 18.54 -26.55
N ASP A 18 36.22 19.39 -25.61
CA ASP A 18 36.66 20.78 -25.48
C ASP A 18 36.72 21.21 -24.00
N ARG A 19 37.95 21.40 -23.49
CA ARG A 19 38.22 21.84 -22.10
C ARG A 19 37.69 23.23 -21.74
N ARG A 20 37.33 24.06 -22.73
CA ARG A 20 36.79 25.41 -22.52
C ARG A 20 35.26 25.43 -22.50
N ALA A 21 34.61 24.46 -23.12
CA ALA A 21 33.16 24.35 -23.19
C ALA A 21 32.62 23.67 -21.93
N ARG A 22 31.74 24.37 -21.19
CA ARG A 22 31.12 23.83 -19.97
C ARG A 22 30.31 22.56 -20.26
N GLU A 23 29.60 22.52 -21.38
CA GLU A 23 28.78 21.38 -21.80
C GLU A 23 29.65 20.15 -22.06
N SER A 24 30.79 20.30 -22.74
CA SER A 24 31.75 19.20 -22.96
C SER A 24 32.33 18.63 -21.66
N LEU A 25 32.58 19.49 -20.66
CA LEU A 25 33.00 19.05 -19.32
C LEU A 25 31.89 18.32 -18.56
N VAL A 26 30.63 18.73 -18.73
CA VAL A 26 29.47 18.06 -18.13
C VAL A 26 29.22 16.72 -18.80
N GLU A 27 29.26 16.67 -20.13
CA GLU A 27 29.09 15.45 -20.92
C GLU A 27 30.14 14.41 -20.54
N VAL A 28 31.43 14.74 -20.44
CA VAL A 28 32.44 13.73 -20.09
C VAL A 28 32.29 13.18 -18.67
N LEU A 29 31.77 14.00 -17.74
CA LEU A 29 31.46 13.58 -16.35
C LEU A 29 30.16 12.76 -16.28
N ALA A 30 29.21 13.00 -17.18
CA ALA A 30 27.92 12.31 -17.24
C ALA A 30 27.95 11.02 -18.07
N ASP A 31 28.81 10.95 -19.09
CA ASP A 31 28.86 9.89 -20.11
C ASP A 31 30.02 8.89 -19.86
N GLY A 32 30.70 9.02 -18.71
CA GLY A 32 31.94 8.32 -18.38
C GLY A 32 31.77 6.81 -18.20
N ARG A 33 31.83 6.03 -19.29
CA ARG A 33 31.88 4.55 -19.31
C ARG A 33 33.04 3.90 -18.50
N ARG A 34 33.83 4.68 -17.76
CA ARG A 34 34.95 4.23 -16.92
C ARG A 34 34.79 4.58 -15.43
N ILE A 35 33.85 5.44 -15.04
CA ILE A 35 33.71 5.92 -13.65
C ILE A 35 32.22 5.92 -13.30
N ASP A 36 31.87 5.23 -12.22
CA ASP A 36 30.52 5.20 -11.68
C ASP A 36 30.09 6.64 -11.30
N PHE A 37 28.93 7.09 -11.75
CA PHE A 37 28.38 8.41 -11.41
C PHE A 37 28.25 8.59 -9.88
N ALA A 38 28.04 7.49 -9.14
CA ALA A 38 28.10 7.48 -7.67
C ALA A 38 29.45 7.94 -7.11
N VAL A 39 30.55 7.67 -7.80
CA VAL A 39 31.89 8.13 -7.42
C VAL A 39 32.05 9.63 -7.68
N VAL A 40 31.50 10.13 -8.79
CA VAL A 40 31.49 11.57 -9.10
C VAL A 40 30.67 12.32 -8.05
N VAL A 41 29.47 11.86 -7.74
CA VAL A 41 28.60 12.43 -6.68
C VAL A 41 29.30 12.35 -5.31
N ASN A 42 29.97 11.24 -5.00
CA ASN A 42 30.75 11.11 -3.76
C ASN A 42 31.99 12.02 -3.67
N ALA A 43 32.50 12.58 -4.77
CA ALA A 43 33.62 13.54 -4.72
C ALA A 43 33.14 14.98 -4.49
N LEU A 44 31.85 15.26 -4.68
CA LEU A 44 31.28 16.58 -4.46
C LEU A 44 31.31 16.97 -2.97
N THR A 45 31.43 18.26 -2.68
CA THR A 45 31.37 18.77 -1.31
C THR A 45 29.93 18.65 -0.77
N ILE A 46 29.77 18.66 0.56
CA ILE A 46 28.43 18.62 1.19
C ILE A 46 27.53 19.76 0.69
N ARG A 47 28.11 20.94 0.44
CA ARG A 47 27.38 22.08 -0.13
C ARG A 47 26.91 21.78 -1.55
N GLU A 48 27.79 21.30 -2.42
CA GLU A 48 27.43 20.93 -3.80
C GLU A 48 26.36 19.83 -3.84
N LEU A 49 26.41 18.87 -2.90
CA LEU A 49 25.39 17.83 -2.78
C LEU A 49 24.04 18.38 -2.33
N ARG A 50 24.01 19.34 -1.39
CA ARG A 50 22.77 20.01 -1.00
C ARG A 50 22.17 20.80 -2.16
N ASP A 51 23.01 21.55 -2.89
CA ASP A 51 22.59 22.32 -4.07
C ASP A 51 22.00 21.39 -5.15
N ILE A 52 22.55 20.18 -5.31
CA ILE A 52 22.00 19.17 -6.25
C ILE A 52 20.71 18.54 -5.72
N CYS A 53 20.63 18.21 -4.43
CA CYS A 53 19.38 17.73 -3.84
C CYS A 53 18.25 18.73 -4.04
N GLU A 54 18.51 20.02 -3.79
CA GLU A 54 17.55 21.10 -3.99
C GLU A 54 17.16 21.25 -5.46
N ALA A 55 18.14 21.19 -6.38
CA ALA A 55 17.87 21.21 -7.82
C ALA A 55 17.07 20.01 -8.34
N LEU A 56 17.07 18.89 -7.61
CA LEU A 56 16.31 17.67 -7.90
C LEU A 56 15.02 17.54 -7.07
N HIS A 57 14.64 18.57 -6.30
CA HIS A 57 13.49 18.56 -5.37
C HIS A 57 13.56 17.44 -4.32
N LEU A 58 14.77 17.09 -3.89
CA LEU A 58 15.05 16.12 -2.83
C LEU A 58 15.33 16.86 -1.52
N PHE A 59 14.93 16.27 -0.39
CA PHE A 59 15.20 16.84 0.93
C PHE A 59 16.72 17.06 1.12
N GLY A 60 17.14 18.31 1.28
CA GLY A 60 18.55 18.72 1.46
C GLY A 60 19.05 18.73 2.91
N GLY A 61 18.19 18.42 3.88
CA GLY A 61 18.54 18.43 5.31
C GLY A 61 19.45 17.25 5.71
N GLY A 62 20.53 17.55 6.44
CA GLY A 62 21.50 16.56 6.94
C GLY A 62 22.93 17.09 6.96
N ARG A 63 23.69 16.79 8.02
CA ARG A 63 25.10 17.21 8.21
C ARG A 63 26.12 16.26 7.61
N ALA A 64 25.72 15.02 7.34
CA ALA A 64 26.59 13.98 6.83
C ALA A 64 26.45 13.87 5.31
N LYS A 65 27.57 13.60 4.64
CA LYS A 65 27.67 13.40 3.19
C LYS A 65 26.87 12.17 2.67
N PRO A 66 26.87 11.00 3.35
CA PRO A 66 26.26 9.78 2.79
C PRO A 66 24.75 9.87 2.50
N PRO A 67 23.90 10.44 3.38
CA PRO A 67 22.46 10.57 3.10
C PRO A 67 22.13 11.45 1.89
N LEU A 68 22.94 12.48 1.60
CA LEU A 68 22.73 13.36 0.45
C LEU A 68 23.09 12.65 -0.85
N VAL A 69 24.20 11.90 -0.85
CA VAL A 69 24.62 11.08 -1.99
C VAL A 69 23.57 10.02 -2.30
N GLU A 70 23.06 9.31 -1.29
CA GLU A 70 22.04 8.26 -1.48
C GLU A 70 20.75 8.81 -2.10
N ARG A 71 20.29 9.99 -1.66
CA ARG A 71 19.11 10.66 -2.24
C ARG A 71 19.32 10.99 -3.72
N ILE A 72 20.46 11.58 -4.07
CA ILE A 72 20.78 11.96 -5.45
C ILE A 72 20.86 10.74 -6.36
N LEU A 73 21.46 9.65 -5.88
CA LEU A 73 21.59 8.41 -6.66
C LEU A 73 20.26 7.66 -6.77
N ALA A 74 19.43 7.68 -5.73
CA ALA A 74 18.09 7.09 -5.75
C ALA A 74 17.14 7.82 -6.72
N ALA A 75 17.37 9.11 -7.00
CA ALA A 75 16.62 9.87 -7.99
C ALA A 75 16.93 9.48 -9.45
N GLY A 76 18.01 8.73 -9.69
CA GLY A 76 18.47 8.32 -11.03
C GLY A 76 17.94 6.97 -11.53
N GLY A 77 17.08 6.28 -10.79
CA GLY A 77 16.39 5.08 -11.31
C GLY A 77 15.44 5.44 -12.45
N GLU A 78 15.40 4.65 -13.53
CA GLU A 78 14.60 4.96 -14.72
C GLU A 78 13.12 5.32 -14.40
N PRO A 79 12.54 6.29 -15.12
CA PRO A 79 11.25 6.86 -14.78
C PRO A 79 10.09 5.98 -15.29
N THR A 80 9.32 5.38 -14.38
CA THR A 80 7.93 5.02 -14.68
C THR A 80 7.05 6.23 -14.36
N SER A 81 6.74 7.00 -15.40
CA SER A 81 5.62 7.97 -15.53
C SER A 81 5.30 8.86 -14.31
N THR A 82 5.93 10.04 -14.32
CA THR A 82 5.41 11.37 -13.92
C THR A 82 4.58 11.50 -12.63
N GLU A 83 5.23 11.96 -11.55
CA GLU A 83 4.69 12.98 -10.63
C GLU A 83 5.87 13.72 -9.97
N ALA A 84 5.92 15.05 -10.12
CA ALA A 84 6.95 15.91 -9.54
C ALA A 84 6.57 16.31 -8.09
N PRO A 85 7.53 16.47 -7.15
CA PRO A 85 7.24 16.90 -5.79
C PRO A 85 7.06 18.43 -5.72
N ASN A 86 5.91 18.89 -5.22
CA ASN A 86 5.68 20.31 -4.89
C ASN A 86 6.15 20.62 -3.45
N GLU A 87 7.01 21.63 -3.31
CA GLU A 87 7.33 22.32 -2.05
C GLU A 87 6.25 23.36 -1.68
N PHE A 88 6.15 23.70 -0.38
CA PHE A 88 5.10 24.54 0.21
C PHE A 88 5.47 26.04 0.29
N GLU A 89 4.58 26.89 -0.25
CA GLU A 89 4.09 28.24 0.16
C GLU A 89 4.99 29.51 0.21
N PRO A 90 4.46 30.74 -0.06
CA PRO A 90 3.08 31.19 0.16
C PRO A 90 2.42 31.97 -1.02
N ALA A 91 1.26 31.51 -1.49
CA ALA A 91 0.28 32.33 -2.24
C ALA A 91 -1.10 31.67 -2.18
N ASN A 92 -1.67 31.69 -0.98
CA ASN A 92 -3.01 31.20 -0.71
C ASN A 92 -4.02 32.29 -1.07
N GLU A 93 -4.52 32.30 -2.31
CA GLU A 93 -5.86 32.83 -2.65
C GLU A 93 -6.37 32.47 -4.07
N ALA A 94 -5.55 31.89 -4.96
CA ALA A 94 -6.02 31.52 -6.33
C ALA A 94 -6.35 30.02 -6.52
N ALA A 95 -5.88 29.13 -5.64
CA ALA A 95 -6.05 27.67 -5.83
C ALA A 95 -7.42 27.11 -5.41
N HIS A 96 -8.29 27.93 -4.82
CA HIS A 96 -9.61 27.52 -4.33
C HIS A 96 -10.70 27.47 -5.42
N LEU A 97 -10.39 27.79 -6.68
CA LEU A 97 -11.37 27.90 -7.78
C LEU A 97 -11.34 26.73 -8.80
N LEU A 98 -10.53 25.69 -8.61
CA LEU A 98 -10.42 24.57 -9.56
C LEU A 98 -11.33 23.35 -9.25
N ARG A 99 -12.39 23.52 -8.45
CA ARG A 99 -13.44 22.50 -8.23
C ARG A 99 -14.85 23.01 -8.56
N ALA A 100 -15.14 23.22 -9.85
CA ALA A 100 -16.38 22.82 -10.58
C ALA A 100 -16.53 23.61 -11.90
N SER A 101 -16.48 22.93 -13.06
CA SER A 101 -16.83 23.49 -14.37
C SER A 101 -17.23 22.34 -15.28
N ALA A 102 -18.44 22.42 -15.82
CA ALA A 102 -18.98 21.48 -16.77
C ALA A 102 -19.24 22.21 -18.10
N LEU A 103 -18.19 22.85 -18.66
CA LEU A 103 -18.26 23.33 -20.05
C LEU A 103 -18.38 22.11 -20.96
N THR A 104 -19.51 22.01 -21.64
CA THR A 104 -19.75 20.93 -22.62
C THR A 104 -18.81 21.10 -23.81
N ARG A 105 -18.64 20.05 -24.61
CA ARG A 105 -17.85 20.13 -25.86
C ARG A 105 -18.35 21.25 -26.78
N ASP A 106 -19.66 21.47 -26.82
CA ASP A 106 -20.29 22.51 -27.64
C ASP A 106 -19.98 23.92 -27.09
N ASP A 107 -19.91 24.10 -25.77
CA ASP A 107 -19.51 25.37 -25.15
C ASP A 107 -18.04 25.71 -25.47
N LYS A 108 -17.15 24.72 -25.35
CA LYS A 108 -15.73 24.87 -25.72
C LYS A 108 -15.57 25.21 -27.20
N HIS A 109 -16.28 24.49 -28.05
CA HIS A 109 -16.25 24.69 -29.50
C HIS A 109 -16.78 26.09 -29.88
N GLY A 110 -17.87 26.55 -29.24
CA GLY A 110 -18.45 27.89 -29.46
C GLY A 110 -17.53 29.05 -29.07
N ILE A 111 -16.66 28.85 -28.06
CA ILE A 111 -15.62 29.80 -27.66
C ILE A 111 -14.48 29.80 -28.68
N LEU A 112 -13.98 28.61 -29.06
CA LEU A 112 -12.82 28.46 -29.94
C LEU A 112 -13.07 28.90 -31.39
N VAL A 113 -14.31 28.75 -31.91
CA VAL A 113 -14.71 29.20 -33.25
C VAL A 113 -14.56 30.71 -33.45
N ARG A 114 -14.41 31.50 -32.38
CA ARG A 114 -14.22 32.96 -32.47
C ARG A 114 -12.76 33.37 -32.63
N LEU A 115 -11.82 32.47 -32.32
CA LEU A 115 -10.40 32.72 -32.48
C LEU A 115 -9.94 32.50 -33.93
N THR A 116 -8.96 33.29 -34.37
CA THR A 116 -8.36 33.14 -35.69
C THR A 116 -7.50 31.88 -35.78
N ALA A 117 -7.35 31.31 -36.98
CA ALA A 117 -6.55 30.09 -37.16
C ALA A 117 -5.08 30.22 -36.66
N PRO A 118 -4.39 31.36 -36.83
CA PRO A 118 -3.05 31.55 -36.25
C PRO A 118 -3.05 31.52 -34.72
N ARG A 119 -4.10 32.06 -34.07
CA ARG A 119 -4.23 32.07 -32.61
C ARG A 119 -4.46 30.67 -32.05
N LEU A 120 -5.37 29.92 -32.68
CA LEU A 120 -5.65 28.52 -32.31
C LEU A 120 -4.42 27.63 -32.45
N ARG A 121 -3.62 27.84 -33.51
CA ARG A 121 -2.37 27.11 -33.71
C ARG A 121 -1.34 27.39 -32.63
N ALA A 122 -1.14 28.67 -32.29
CA ALA A 122 -0.19 29.06 -31.24
C ALA A 122 -0.54 28.45 -29.87
N ILE A 123 -1.84 28.38 -29.53
CA ILE A 123 -2.31 27.76 -28.29
C ILE A 123 -2.06 26.25 -28.31
N ALA A 124 -2.41 25.57 -29.41
CA ALA A 124 -2.20 24.13 -29.51
C ALA A 124 -0.72 23.72 -29.51
N ASP A 125 0.16 24.54 -30.10
CA ASP A 125 1.61 24.34 -30.07
C ASP A 125 2.18 24.53 -28.65
N ALA A 126 1.69 25.53 -27.90
CA ALA A 126 2.10 25.76 -26.51
C ALA A 126 1.70 24.60 -25.58
N LEU A 127 0.58 23.93 -25.88
CA LEU A 127 0.07 22.79 -25.12
C LEU A 127 0.58 21.44 -25.64
N GLY A 128 1.41 21.42 -26.69
CA GLY A 128 1.99 20.20 -27.24
C GLY A 128 0.97 19.21 -27.83
N LEU A 129 -0.19 19.69 -28.30
CA LEU A 129 -1.27 18.81 -28.77
C LEU A 129 -0.95 18.14 -30.13
N ALA A 130 -1.23 16.86 -30.24
CA ALA A 130 -1.19 16.12 -31.50
C ALA A 130 -2.40 16.50 -32.36
N ILE A 131 -2.15 17.03 -33.57
CA ILE A 131 -3.19 17.53 -34.47
C ILE A 131 -2.93 17.01 -35.87
N ASP A 132 -3.92 16.31 -36.43
CA ASP A 132 -3.82 15.61 -37.72
C ASP A 132 -3.53 16.55 -38.90
N ASP A 133 -4.17 17.73 -38.94
CA ASP A 133 -3.89 18.78 -39.91
C ASP A 133 -3.82 20.16 -39.25
N ARG A 134 -2.61 20.64 -39.02
CA ARG A 134 -2.34 21.94 -38.40
C ARG A 134 -2.77 23.13 -39.27
N ARG A 135 -3.01 22.94 -40.58
CA ARG A 135 -3.48 23.99 -41.50
C ARG A 135 -5.00 24.15 -41.47
N SER A 136 -5.72 23.09 -41.10
CA SER A 136 -7.17 23.09 -40.94
C SER A 136 -7.59 23.76 -39.62
N ARG A 137 -8.33 24.87 -39.74
CA ARG A 137 -8.90 25.57 -38.58
C ARG A 137 -9.87 24.67 -37.79
N SER A 138 -10.64 23.83 -38.48
CA SER A 138 -11.57 22.90 -37.84
C SER A 138 -10.85 21.81 -37.06
N SER A 139 -9.71 21.31 -37.58
CA SER A 139 -8.90 20.31 -36.88
C SER A 139 -8.26 20.87 -35.61
N LEU A 140 -7.83 22.14 -35.63
CA LEU A 140 -7.33 22.85 -34.44
C LEU A 140 -8.42 23.02 -33.37
N ILE A 141 -9.64 23.39 -33.78
CA ILE A 141 -10.77 23.59 -32.86
C ILE A 141 -11.20 22.26 -32.24
N ASN A 142 -11.28 21.18 -33.03
CA ASN A 142 -11.66 19.86 -32.53
C ASN A 142 -10.63 19.33 -31.53
N ALA A 143 -9.34 19.42 -31.83
CA ALA A 143 -8.28 18.99 -30.92
C ALA A 143 -8.32 19.73 -29.56
N LEU A 144 -8.59 21.04 -29.58
CA LEU A 144 -8.71 21.85 -28.35
C LEU A 144 -10.05 21.65 -27.62
N SER A 145 -11.12 21.28 -28.32
CA SER A 145 -12.44 21.03 -27.73
C SER A 145 -12.55 19.63 -27.12
N ASP A 146 -11.83 18.65 -27.70
CA ASP A 146 -11.87 17.23 -27.33
C ASP A 146 -10.86 16.88 -26.22
N GLY A 147 -9.92 17.79 -25.92
CA GLY A 147 -8.95 17.66 -24.83
C GLY A 147 -9.56 17.61 -23.43
N ARG A 148 -8.77 17.12 -22.46
CA ARG A 148 -9.18 17.01 -21.05
C ARG A 148 -9.48 18.40 -20.48
N ARG A 149 -10.24 18.46 -19.38
CA ARG A 149 -10.64 19.76 -18.77
C ARG A 149 -9.43 20.63 -18.39
N ALA A 150 -8.33 20.01 -17.95
CA ALA A 150 -7.07 20.70 -17.67
C ALA A 150 -6.49 21.36 -18.93
N ASP A 151 -6.60 20.71 -20.09
CA ASP A 151 -6.07 21.21 -21.37
C ASP A 151 -6.84 22.46 -21.84
N PHE A 152 -8.16 22.48 -21.65
CA PHE A 152 -8.98 23.65 -22.00
C PHE A 152 -8.81 24.80 -20.99
N ALA A 153 -8.62 24.50 -19.71
CA ALA A 153 -8.30 25.52 -18.69
C ALA A 153 -6.96 26.19 -19.00
N ALA A 154 -5.92 25.40 -19.31
CA ALA A 154 -4.64 25.91 -19.76
C ALA A 154 -4.76 26.70 -21.07
N ALA A 155 -5.63 26.27 -22.00
CA ALA A 155 -5.89 27.03 -23.23
C ALA A 155 -6.44 28.43 -22.94
N LEU A 156 -7.37 28.59 -21.98
CA LEU A 156 -7.95 29.89 -21.62
C LEU A 156 -6.91 30.87 -21.03
N GLU A 157 -5.87 30.37 -20.37
CA GLU A 157 -4.78 31.22 -19.86
C GLU A 157 -4.02 31.93 -21.00
N HIS A 158 -4.04 31.38 -22.21
CA HIS A 158 -3.42 31.98 -23.40
C HIS A 158 -4.33 32.97 -24.16
N PHE A 159 -5.60 33.10 -23.76
CA PHE A 159 -6.54 34.05 -24.38
C PHE A 159 -6.19 35.49 -23.97
N THR A 160 -6.42 36.45 -24.85
CA THR A 160 -6.31 37.87 -24.45
C THR A 160 -7.52 38.27 -23.60
N ARG A 161 -7.44 39.40 -22.89
CA ARG A 161 -8.60 39.93 -22.15
C ARG A 161 -9.81 40.22 -23.06
N ALA A 162 -9.59 40.56 -24.32
CA ALA A 162 -10.67 40.75 -25.29
C ALA A 162 -11.32 39.40 -25.64
N ASP A 163 -10.51 38.37 -25.90
CA ASP A 163 -10.98 37.01 -26.20
C ASP A 163 -11.78 36.42 -25.02
N LEU A 164 -11.32 36.64 -23.78
CA LEU A 164 -12.00 36.18 -22.57
C LEU A 164 -13.33 36.91 -22.33
N ARG A 165 -13.41 38.21 -22.62
CA ARG A 165 -14.67 38.97 -22.54
C ARG A 165 -15.67 38.51 -23.59
N GLU A 166 -15.22 38.22 -24.81
CA GLU A 166 -16.07 37.62 -25.84
C GLU A 166 -16.52 36.21 -25.46
N ALA A 167 -15.65 35.41 -24.82
CA ALA A 167 -16.01 34.09 -24.31
C ALA A 167 -17.10 34.19 -23.22
N CYS A 168 -17.00 35.16 -22.29
CA CYS A 168 -18.08 35.43 -21.32
C CYS A 168 -19.39 35.80 -22.01
N LEU A 169 -19.36 36.70 -23.00
CA LEU A 169 -20.56 37.09 -23.75
C LEU A 169 -21.19 35.91 -24.51
N ALA A 170 -20.36 35.03 -25.10
CA ALA A 170 -20.82 33.83 -25.80
C ALA A 170 -21.50 32.81 -24.87
N LEU A 171 -21.07 32.77 -23.60
CA LEU A 171 -21.62 31.90 -22.56
C LEU A 171 -22.75 32.55 -21.75
N GLY A 172 -23.13 33.80 -22.06
CA GLY A 172 -24.16 34.55 -21.32
C GLY A 172 -23.72 35.02 -19.93
N LEU A 173 -22.41 35.14 -19.68
CA LEU A 173 -21.82 35.59 -18.42
C LEU A 173 -21.56 37.10 -18.40
N PRO A 174 -21.56 37.75 -17.21
CA PRO A 174 -21.13 39.14 -17.05
C PRO A 174 -19.67 39.33 -17.50
N SER A 175 -19.44 40.27 -18.42
CA SER A 175 -18.11 40.56 -19.00
C SER A 175 -17.33 41.69 -18.29
N SER A 176 -17.87 42.22 -17.18
CA SER A 176 -17.19 43.21 -16.33
C SER A 176 -16.22 42.54 -15.35
N GLY A 177 -14.99 43.08 -15.32
CA GLY A 177 -13.86 42.60 -14.50
C GLY A 177 -12.53 43.21 -14.99
N SER A 178 -11.64 43.55 -14.07
CA SER A 178 -10.29 44.07 -14.36
C SER A 178 -9.21 42.99 -14.34
N ASP A 179 -9.45 41.88 -13.65
CA ASP A 179 -8.49 40.80 -13.49
C ASP A 179 -8.74 39.64 -14.47
N LYS A 180 -7.67 39.10 -15.06
CA LYS A 180 -7.74 38.04 -16.08
C LYS A 180 -8.07 36.69 -15.43
N GLU A 181 -7.48 36.41 -14.28
CA GLU A 181 -7.66 35.16 -13.52
C GLU A 181 -9.11 35.02 -13.04
N GLU A 182 -9.73 36.12 -12.62
CA GLU A 182 -11.15 36.15 -12.23
C GLU A 182 -12.09 35.83 -13.41
N ILE A 183 -11.79 36.33 -14.61
CA ILE A 183 -12.59 36.06 -15.81
C ILE A 183 -12.45 34.59 -16.26
N VAL A 184 -11.23 34.03 -16.18
CA VAL A 184 -10.97 32.62 -16.49
C VAL A 184 -11.68 31.71 -15.49
N ALA A 185 -11.58 32.00 -14.19
CA ALA A 185 -12.28 31.26 -13.15
C ALA A 185 -13.80 31.31 -13.35
N ARG A 186 -14.36 32.45 -13.77
CA ARG A 186 -15.80 32.61 -14.06
C ARG A 186 -16.26 31.78 -15.27
N ILE A 187 -15.47 31.73 -16.34
CA ILE A 187 -15.74 30.87 -17.50
C ILE A 187 -15.67 29.39 -17.07
N LEU A 188 -14.69 29.07 -16.23
CA LEU A 188 -14.50 27.76 -15.61
C LEU A 188 -15.36 27.53 -14.37
N SER A 189 -16.41 28.31 -14.11
CA SER A 189 -17.37 28.05 -13.02
C SER A 189 -18.80 27.87 -13.53
N LEU A 190 -18.99 27.78 -14.86
CA LEU A 190 -20.28 27.46 -15.44
C LEU A 190 -20.63 26.00 -15.14
N GLY A 191 -21.47 25.85 -14.14
CA GLY A 191 -21.97 24.59 -13.58
C GLY A 191 -23.04 24.81 -12.51
N ASP A 192 -23.04 25.98 -11.83
CA ASP A 192 -23.91 26.24 -10.68
C ASP A 192 -25.14 27.13 -10.94
N THR A 193 -25.43 27.54 -12.18
CA THR A 193 -26.55 28.46 -12.46
C THR A 193 -27.38 28.10 -13.70
N LYS A 194 -27.95 26.89 -13.73
CA LYS A 194 -29.17 26.61 -14.51
C LYS A 194 -30.14 25.79 -13.67
N GLY A 195 -30.72 26.45 -12.67
CA GLY A 195 -31.69 25.84 -11.76
C GLY A 195 -32.34 26.83 -10.79
N SER A 196 -32.58 28.07 -11.19
CA SER A 196 -33.49 28.95 -10.46
C SER A 196 -34.09 29.99 -11.40
N ASP A 197 -35.34 29.78 -11.76
CA ASP A 197 -36.21 30.74 -12.43
C ASP A 197 -36.54 31.89 -11.44
N PRO A 198 -36.43 33.17 -11.82
CA PRO A 198 -36.69 34.28 -10.91
C PRO A 198 -38.12 34.80 -11.10
N SER A 199 -39.01 34.55 -10.14
CA SER A 199 -40.22 35.37 -10.00
C SER A 199 -40.73 35.49 -8.56
N GLY A 200 -40.63 36.70 -8.03
CA GLY A 200 -41.75 37.41 -7.41
C GLY A 200 -42.20 37.06 -5.98
N GLY A 201 -42.01 38.02 -5.08
CA GLY A 201 -43.16 38.61 -4.37
C GLY A 201 -43.47 38.12 -2.95
N GLU A 202 -43.50 39.09 -2.03
CA GLU A 202 -43.90 39.02 -0.62
C GLU A 202 -45.26 38.34 -0.36
N ALA A 203 -45.40 37.61 0.76
CA ALA A 203 -46.50 37.77 1.73
C ALA A 203 -46.35 36.84 2.95
N VAL A 204 -46.53 37.44 4.13
CA VAL A 204 -46.65 36.86 5.47
C VAL A 204 -47.89 35.97 5.60
N ILE A 205 -47.80 34.69 6.03
CA ILE A 205 -48.83 34.00 6.86
C ILE A 205 -48.21 32.90 7.75
N ALA A 206 -48.66 32.91 9.01
CA ALA A 206 -48.55 32.03 10.18
C ALA A 206 -48.05 30.56 10.11
N ALA A 207 -47.41 30.17 11.22
CA ALA A 207 -47.16 28.80 11.67
C ALA A 207 -48.44 27.94 11.79
N PRO A 208 -48.31 26.60 11.77
CA PRO A 208 -48.38 25.90 13.05
C PRO A 208 -47.46 24.67 13.23
N ALA A 209 -47.26 24.35 14.51
CA ALA A 209 -47.06 23.05 15.15
C ALA A 209 -45.86 22.16 14.74
N ARG A 210 -44.89 22.11 15.67
CA ARG A 210 -43.95 21.00 15.87
C ARG A 210 -44.69 19.82 16.52
N GLU A 211 -44.50 18.62 15.99
CA GLU A 211 -44.65 17.38 16.77
C GLU A 211 -43.26 16.92 17.21
N GLU A 212 -43.15 16.69 18.53
CA GLU A 212 -41.99 16.19 19.24
C GLU A 212 -41.98 14.65 19.19
N GLU A 213 -40.82 14.03 18.93
CA GLU A 213 -40.57 12.63 19.34
C GLU A 213 -39.67 12.63 20.59
N PRO A 214 -40.03 11.84 21.63
CA PRO A 214 -39.39 11.91 22.94
C PRO A 214 -38.22 10.93 23.10
N ALA A 215 -37.27 11.36 23.92
CA ALA A 215 -36.26 10.53 24.57
C ALA A 215 -36.90 9.57 25.60
N ALA A 216 -36.31 8.37 25.76
CA ALA A 216 -36.53 7.55 26.94
C ALA A 216 -35.25 6.81 27.34
N ALA A 217 -34.70 7.23 28.48
CA ALA A 217 -33.78 6.46 29.30
C ALA A 217 -34.56 5.64 30.34
N SER A 218 -33.87 4.65 30.91
CA SER A 218 -34.21 3.80 32.06
C SER A 218 -34.86 2.46 31.73
N TYR A 219 -34.16 1.36 32.06
CA TYR A 219 -34.71 0.31 32.93
C TYR A 219 -33.55 -0.53 33.51
N MET A 220 -33.32 -0.38 34.81
CA MET A 220 -32.65 -1.36 35.67
C MET A 220 -33.71 -2.09 36.51
N ALA A 221 -33.41 -3.35 36.79
CA ALA A 221 -33.96 -4.23 37.84
C ALA A 221 -35.36 -4.82 37.66
N ALA A 222 -35.39 -6.13 37.37
CA ALA A 222 -35.97 -7.15 38.25
C ALA A 222 -35.72 -8.55 37.67
N HIS A 223 -35.02 -9.42 38.39
CA HIS A 223 -35.33 -10.86 38.48
C HIS A 223 -34.52 -11.49 39.62
N GLU A 224 -35.23 -11.87 40.68
CA GLU A 224 -34.72 -12.63 41.82
C GLU A 224 -34.67 -14.15 41.52
N ALA A 225 -33.55 -14.74 41.94
CA ALA A 225 -33.37 -16.01 42.66
C ALA A 225 -34.07 -17.31 42.18
N ILE A 226 -33.26 -18.20 41.57
CA ILE A 226 -33.29 -19.65 41.82
C ILE A 226 -31.83 -20.14 41.96
N GLN A 227 -31.56 -20.90 43.03
CA GLN A 227 -30.24 -21.37 43.48
C GLN A 227 -29.61 -22.47 42.57
N PRO A 228 -28.27 -22.69 42.68
CA PRO A 228 -27.53 -23.60 41.82
C PRO A 228 -27.58 -25.06 42.31
N SER A 229 -27.87 -26.00 41.42
CA SER A 229 -27.66 -27.44 41.62
C SER A 229 -26.26 -27.86 41.15
N THR A 230 -25.56 -28.59 42.01
CA THR A 230 -24.28 -29.27 41.78
C THR A 230 -24.35 -30.31 40.65
N PRO A 231 -23.31 -30.46 39.81
CA PRO A 231 -23.25 -31.55 38.84
C PRO A 231 -22.73 -32.85 39.48
N GLU A 232 -23.50 -33.94 39.36
CA GLU A 232 -23.04 -35.32 39.58
C GLU A 232 -22.20 -35.83 38.38
N PRO A 233 -21.23 -36.73 38.61
CA PRO A 233 -20.31 -37.23 37.59
C PRO A 233 -20.95 -38.28 36.68
N LEU A 234 -20.81 -38.11 35.36
CA LEU A 234 -21.17 -39.12 34.37
C LEU A 234 -20.09 -40.21 34.26
N SER A 235 -20.54 -41.46 34.32
CA SER A 235 -19.79 -42.71 34.32
C SER A 235 -18.93 -42.96 33.07
N PRO A 236 -17.83 -43.75 33.18
CA PRO A 236 -16.96 -44.07 32.05
C PRO A 236 -17.60 -45.09 31.08
N PRO A 237 -17.20 -45.10 29.79
CA PRO A 237 -17.69 -46.07 28.82
C PRO A 237 -17.13 -47.49 29.09
N PRO A 238 -17.83 -48.55 28.66
CA PRO A 238 -17.47 -49.92 28.99
C PRO A 238 -16.21 -50.39 28.25
N SER A 239 -15.38 -51.16 28.96
CA SER A 239 -14.20 -51.84 28.45
C SER A 239 -14.57 -52.88 27.40
N ILE A 240 -14.03 -52.77 26.18
CA ILE A 240 -14.07 -53.86 25.20
C ILE A 240 -12.87 -54.76 25.46
N ALA A 241 -13.17 -56.01 25.83
CA ALA A 241 -12.20 -57.05 26.07
C ALA A 241 -11.43 -57.44 24.81
N SER A 242 -10.13 -57.61 25.01
CA SER A 242 -9.17 -58.29 24.14
C SER A 242 -9.75 -59.57 23.52
N THR A 243 -9.94 -59.56 22.20
CA THR A 243 -9.97 -60.77 21.39
C THR A 243 -9.03 -60.61 20.18
N THR A 244 -7.98 -61.43 20.20
CA THR A 244 -7.04 -61.71 19.12
C THR A 244 -7.72 -61.85 17.75
N ARG A 245 -7.24 -61.09 16.76
CA ARG A 245 -7.44 -61.38 15.33
C ARG A 245 -6.19 -61.07 14.50
N PRO A 246 -6.03 -61.78 13.36
CA PRO A 246 -4.75 -62.11 12.76
C PRO A 246 -4.24 -61.04 11.79
N ARG A 247 -2.94 -61.09 11.50
CA ARG A 247 -2.29 -60.34 10.41
C ARG A 247 -3.08 -60.50 9.10
N LEU A 248 -3.66 -59.41 8.59
CA LEU A 248 -3.95 -59.25 7.17
C LEU A 248 -3.35 -57.93 6.68
N SER A 249 -2.45 -58.07 5.73
CA SER A 249 -1.94 -57.01 4.87
C SER A 249 -3.02 -56.58 3.87
N SER A 250 -3.51 -55.35 3.97
CA SER A 250 -4.02 -54.57 2.84
C SER A 250 -4.25 -53.13 3.32
N ARG A 251 -3.25 -52.27 3.11
CA ARG A 251 -3.48 -50.82 3.10
C ARG A 251 -4.39 -50.52 1.91
N THR A 252 -5.61 -50.08 2.16
CA THR A 252 -6.31 -49.21 1.20
C THR A 252 -5.66 -47.84 1.31
N GLU A 253 -4.68 -47.60 0.45
CA GLU A 253 -4.19 -46.26 0.15
C GLU A 253 -5.35 -45.49 -0.47
N THR A 254 -5.90 -44.50 0.25
CA THR A 254 -6.60 -43.39 -0.39
C THR A 254 -5.56 -42.66 -1.25
N SER A 255 -5.58 -42.90 -2.56
CA SER A 255 -4.69 -42.27 -3.52
C SER A 255 -4.90 -40.75 -3.46
N ARG A 256 -3.97 -40.01 -2.84
CA ARG A 256 -3.87 -38.56 -3.04
C ARG A 256 -3.62 -38.31 -4.52
N VAL A 257 -4.33 -37.34 -5.10
CA VAL A 257 -4.11 -36.91 -6.49
C VAL A 257 -2.67 -36.43 -6.61
N GLU A 258 -1.91 -36.97 -7.56
CA GLU A 258 -0.49 -36.60 -7.73
C GLU A 258 -0.37 -35.17 -8.30
N ALA A 259 0.73 -34.48 -8.00
CA ALA A 259 0.96 -33.10 -8.48
C ALA A 259 0.90 -32.96 -10.01
N HIS A 260 1.22 -34.04 -10.75
CA HIS A 260 1.07 -34.11 -12.19
C HIS A 260 -0.39 -33.95 -12.64
N ASP A 261 -1.33 -34.59 -11.93
CA ASP A 261 -2.75 -34.59 -12.28
C ASP A 261 -3.42 -33.24 -11.99
N LEU A 262 -2.99 -32.53 -10.93
CA LEU A 262 -3.45 -31.17 -10.62
C LEU A 262 -3.06 -30.18 -11.73
N ASN A 263 -1.81 -30.26 -12.20
CA ASN A 263 -1.33 -29.45 -13.32
C ASN A 263 -2.10 -29.74 -14.62
N TRP A 264 -2.42 -31.01 -14.88
CA TRP A 264 -3.24 -31.39 -16.02
C TRP A 264 -4.64 -30.74 -15.96
N ILE A 265 -5.31 -30.80 -14.81
CA ILE A 265 -6.64 -30.20 -14.64
C ILE A 265 -6.58 -28.68 -14.88
N ALA A 266 -5.60 -27.99 -14.29
CA ALA A 266 -5.43 -26.55 -14.49
C ALA A 266 -5.15 -26.21 -15.97
N ASN A 267 -4.30 -26.98 -16.65
CA ASN A 267 -4.03 -26.83 -18.09
C ASN A 267 -5.28 -27.06 -18.94
N PHE A 268 -6.08 -28.08 -18.59
CA PHE A 268 -7.32 -28.39 -19.29
C PHE A 268 -8.31 -27.24 -19.17
N ILE A 269 -8.56 -26.74 -17.96
CA ILE A 269 -9.48 -25.61 -17.72
C ILE A 269 -8.97 -24.34 -18.41
N TRP A 270 -7.67 -24.08 -18.34
CA TRP A 270 -7.05 -22.97 -19.07
C TRP A 270 -7.30 -23.06 -20.58
N GLY A 271 -7.15 -24.25 -21.18
CA GLY A 271 -7.42 -24.48 -22.60
C GLY A 271 -8.87 -24.20 -23.01
N ILE A 272 -9.84 -24.30 -22.09
CA ILE A 272 -11.24 -23.94 -22.35
C ILE A 272 -11.35 -22.46 -22.74
N ALA A 273 -10.56 -21.58 -22.12
CA ALA A 273 -10.55 -20.16 -22.43
C ALA A 273 -10.15 -19.93 -23.90
N ASP A 274 -9.08 -20.59 -24.32
CA ASP A 274 -8.53 -20.51 -25.68
C ASP A 274 -9.45 -21.13 -26.75
N ASP A 275 -10.21 -22.15 -26.38
CA ASP A 275 -11.10 -22.87 -27.29
C ASP A 275 -12.48 -22.21 -27.45
N VAL A 276 -13.00 -21.59 -26.38
CA VAL A 276 -14.39 -21.13 -26.32
C VAL A 276 -14.49 -19.61 -26.29
N LEU A 277 -13.54 -18.91 -25.66
CA LEU A 277 -13.66 -17.48 -25.36
C LEU A 277 -12.79 -16.61 -26.28
N ARG A 278 -11.92 -17.21 -27.10
CA ARG A 278 -10.91 -16.49 -27.90
C ARG A 278 -11.46 -15.36 -28.76
N ASP A 279 -12.49 -15.65 -29.54
CA ASP A 279 -13.10 -14.67 -30.46
C ASP A 279 -14.19 -13.84 -29.78
N LEU A 280 -14.52 -14.17 -28.52
CA LEU A 280 -15.56 -13.50 -27.75
C LEU A 280 -14.98 -12.47 -26.81
N TYR A 281 -13.79 -12.67 -26.24
CA TYR A 281 -13.21 -11.83 -25.21
C TYR A 281 -11.75 -11.51 -25.54
N VAL A 282 -11.26 -10.37 -25.05
CA VAL A 282 -9.81 -10.14 -24.99
C VAL A 282 -9.21 -11.05 -23.92
N ARG A 283 -7.95 -11.49 -24.08
CA ARG A 283 -7.32 -12.47 -23.17
C ARG A 283 -7.46 -12.13 -21.68
N GLY A 284 -7.24 -10.86 -21.32
CA GLY A 284 -7.37 -10.42 -19.94
C GLY A 284 -8.76 -10.60 -19.32
N LYS A 285 -9.79 -10.72 -20.17
CA LYS A 285 -11.20 -10.90 -19.79
C LYS A 285 -11.66 -12.35 -19.77
N TYR A 286 -10.77 -13.32 -20.02
CA TYR A 286 -11.11 -14.73 -19.87
C TYR A 286 -11.40 -15.10 -18.40
N ARG A 287 -10.73 -14.44 -17.45
CA ARG A 287 -10.89 -14.69 -16.01
C ARG A 287 -12.33 -14.44 -15.53
N ASP A 288 -12.99 -13.39 -16.05
CA ASP A 288 -14.37 -13.00 -15.76
C ASP A 288 -15.40 -14.12 -16.08
N VAL A 289 -15.00 -15.13 -16.86
CA VAL A 289 -15.85 -16.26 -17.24
C VAL A 289 -15.33 -17.59 -16.69
N ILE A 290 -14.02 -17.85 -16.81
CA ILE A 290 -13.43 -19.14 -16.44
C ILE A 290 -13.40 -19.35 -14.93
N LEU A 291 -13.07 -18.32 -14.14
CA LEU A 291 -13.03 -18.45 -12.69
C LEU A 291 -14.43 -18.73 -12.11
N PRO A 292 -15.48 -17.94 -12.41
CA PRO A 292 -16.83 -18.21 -11.89
C PRO A 292 -17.36 -19.58 -12.34
N MET A 293 -17.11 -19.96 -13.59
CA MET A 293 -17.58 -21.26 -14.10
C MET A 293 -16.86 -22.45 -13.48
N THR A 294 -15.58 -22.31 -13.14
CA THR A 294 -14.83 -23.34 -12.40
C THR A 294 -15.38 -23.51 -11.00
N VAL A 295 -15.65 -22.40 -10.29
CA VAL A 295 -16.30 -22.41 -8.98
C VAL A 295 -17.67 -23.08 -9.07
N LEU A 296 -18.52 -22.65 -10.01
CA LEU A 296 -19.85 -23.23 -10.22
C LEU A 296 -19.80 -24.73 -10.48
N ARG A 297 -18.86 -25.19 -11.32
CA ARG A 297 -18.74 -26.62 -11.60
C ARG A 297 -18.34 -27.42 -10.36
N ARG A 298 -17.41 -26.90 -9.55
CA ARG A 298 -17.02 -27.56 -8.30
C ARG A 298 -18.19 -27.61 -7.32
N LEU A 299 -18.89 -26.50 -7.09
CA LEU A 299 -20.03 -26.44 -6.19
C LEU A 299 -21.15 -27.41 -6.63
N ASP A 300 -21.45 -27.46 -7.93
CA ASP A 300 -22.42 -28.42 -8.49
C ASP A 300 -21.99 -29.87 -8.24
N ALA A 301 -20.73 -30.21 -8.51
CA ALA A 301 -20.21 -31.56 -8.34
C ALA A 301 -20.23 -32.04 -6.88
N VAL A 302 -20.09 -31.12 -5.91
CA VAL A 302 -20.19 -31.40 -4.47
C VAL A 302 -21.65 -31.60 -4.04
N LEU A 303 -22.60 -30.86 -4.64
CA LEU A 303 -24.02 -30.92 -4.31
C LEU A 303 -24.80 -32.01 -5.06
N GLU A 304 -24.27 -32.53 -6.18
CA GLU A 304 -24.90 -33.59 -6.99
C GLU A 304 -25.48 -34.74 -6.12
N PRO A 305 -24.75 -35.31 -5.13
CA PRO A 305 -25.26 -36.40 -4.30
C PRO A 305 -26.39 -36.00 -3.33
N THR A 306 -26.44 -34.75 -2.87
CA THR A 306 -27.40 -34.26 -1.87
C THR A 306 -28.54 -33.44 -2.46
N LYS A 307 -28.54 -33.23 -3.78
CA LYS A 307 -29.53 -32.41 -4.51
C LYS A 307 -30.98 -32.74 -4.15
N LYS A 308 -31.33 -34.03 -4.15
CA LYS A 308 -32.69 -34.47 -3.81
C LYS A 308 -33.07 -34.12 -2.37
N ALA A 309 -32.16 -34.34 -1.42
CA ALA A 309 -32.41 -34.04 0.00
C ALA A 309 -32.65 -32.53 0.21
N VAL A 310 -31.87 -31.69 -0.48
CA VAL A 310 -32.05 -30.22 -0.44
C VAL A 310 -33.41 -29.81 -1.02
N LEU A 311 -33.82 -30.37 -2.17
CA LEU A 311 -35.10 -30.05 -2.78
C LEU A 311 -36.30 -30.52 -1.95
N ASP A 312 -36.22 -31.72 -1.38
CA ASP A 312 -37.26 -32.27 -0.49
C ASP A 312 -37.36 -31.41 0.79
N MET A 313 -36.22 -31.01 1.37
CA MET A 313 -36.17 -30.09 2.52
C MET A 313 -36.78 -28.73 2.17
N LYS A 314 -36.41 -28.15 1.03
CA LYS A 314 -36.95 -26.87 0.55
C LYS A 314 -38.48 -26.91 0.42
N ALA A 315 -39.00 -27.96 -0.21
CA ALA A 315 -40.45 -28.15 -0.36
C ALA A 315 -41.16 -28.27 1.00
N SER A 316 -40.56 -29.00 1.95
CA SER A 316 -41.08 -29.12 3.31
C SER A 316 -41.11 -27.78 4.05
N LEU A 317 -40.02 -27.00 3.96
CA LEU A 317 -39.92 -25.68 4.59
C LEU A 317 -40.90 -24.66 4.00
N ASP A 318 -41.09 -24.69 2.68
CA ASP A 318 -42.05 -23.85 1.98
C ASP A 318 -43.49 -24.20 2.37
N ALA A 319 -43.83 -25.49 2.42
CA ALA A 319 -45.14 -25.95 2.88
C ALA A 319 -45.41 -25.53 4.34
N ALA A 320 -44.37 -25.53 5.18
CA ALA A 320 -44.41 -25.06 6.56
C ALA A 320 -44.33 -23.52 6.70
N LYS A 321 -44.17 -22.78 5.59
CA LYS A 321 -44.01 -21.31 5.55
C LYS A 321 -42.87 -20.80 6.43
N VAL A 322 -41.78 -21.57 6.54
CA VAL A 322 -40.57 -21.14 7.27
C VAL A 322 -39.89 -20.03 6.47
N VAL A 323 -39.63 -18.90 7.12
CA VAL A 323 -39.00 -17.73 6.49
C VAL A 323 -37.48 -17.90 6.40
N HIS A 324 -36.83 -18.30 7.50
CA HIS A 324 -35.39 -18.48 7.58
C HIS A 324 -35.01 -19.95 7.34
N GLN A 325 -34.68 -20.27 6.09
CA GLN A 325 -34.44 -21.65 5.65
C GLN A 325 -32.96 -22.04 5.54
N ASP A 326 -32.05 -21.06 5.57
CA ASP A 326 -30.63 -21.23 5.23
C ASP A 326 -29.95 -22.37 6.03
N ALA A 327 -30.01 -22.34 7.37
CA ALA A 327 -29.37 -23.36 8.21
C ALA A 327 -29.88 -24.79 7.92
N ALA A 328 -31.19 -24.96 7.73
CA ALA A 328 -31.78 -26.26 7.44
C ALA A 328 -31.39 -26.78 6.05
N LEU A 329 -31.25 -25.88 5.07
CA LEU A 329 -30.82 -26.23 3.72
C LEU A 329 -29.33 -26.56 3.65
N ARG A 330 -28.47 -25.81 4.36
CA ARG A 330 -27.05 -26.15 4.55
C ARG A 330 -26.88 -27.52 5.21
N GLN A 331 -27.68 -27.79 6.25
CA GLN A 331 -27.70 -29.10 6.91
C GLN A 331 -28.13 -30.22 5.96
N ALA A 332 -29.16 -30.02 5.14
CA ALA A 332 -29.61 -31.00 4.15
C ALA A 332 -28.58 -31.22 3.02
N ALA A 333 -27.83 -30.18 2.65
CA ALA A 333 -26.75 -30.27 1.69
C ALA A 333 -25.50 -30.97 2.25
N GLY A 334 -25.31 -30.95 3.57
CA GLY A 334 -24.09 -31.38 4.23
C GLY A 334 -22.89 -30.47 3.93
N GLN A 335 -23.16 -29.21 3.59
CA GLN A 335 -22.20 -28.21 3.12
C GLN A 335 -22.59 -26.83 3.64
N ALA A 336 -21.64 -25.89 3.68
CA ALA A 336 -21.92 -24.49 4.03
C ALA A 336 -22.65 -23.69 2.94
N PHE A 337 -23.06 -24.37 1.87
CA PHE A 337 -23.79 -23.81 0.74
C PHE A 337 -24.79 -24.84 0.22
N TYR A 338 -25.77 -24.38 -0.55
CA TYR A 338 -26.77 -25.24 -1.15
C TYR A 338 -27.24 -24.67 -2.49
N ASN A 339 -27.99 -25.47 -3.26
CA ASN A 339 -28.67 -25.00 -4.46
C ASN A 339 -30.09 -25.58 -4.56
N THR A 340 -31.10 -24.72 -4.48
CA THR A 340 -32.54 -25.05 -4.55
C THR A 340 -33.12 -25.05 -5.97
N SER A 341 -32.32 -24.78 -7.00
CA SER A 341 -32.78 -24.90 -8.39
C SER A 341 -33.13 -26.35 -8.70
N LYS A 342 -34.08 -26.57 -9.60
CA LYS A 342 -34.41 -27.93 -10.09
C LYS A 342 -33.35 -28.49 -11.04
N PHE A 343 -32.42 -27.65 -11.48
CA PHE A 343 -31.37 -28.01 -12.42
C PHE A 343 -30.05 -28.29 -11.70
N THR A 344 -29.31 -29.25 -12.23
CA THR A 344 -27.86 -29.40 -12.07
C THR A 344 -27.17 -28.89 -13.34
N LEU A 345 -25.87 -28.64 -13.30
CA LEU A 345 -25.14 -28.22 -14.50
C LEU A 345 -25.23 -29.28 -15.62
N ARG A 346 -25.30 -30.57 -15.24
CA ARG A 346 -25.48 -31.69 -16.18
C ARG A 346 -26.81 -31.64 -16.93
N ASP A 347 -27.89 -31.22 -16.29
CA ASP A 347 -29.22 -31.11 -16.92
C ASP A 347 -29.27 -30.06 -18.03
N LEU A 348 -28.33 -29.11 -18.01
CA LEU A 348 -28.26 -27.98 -18.95
C LEU A 348 -27.49 -28.32 -20.23
N ARG A 349 -26.81 -29.46 -20.30
CA ARG A 349 -25.98 -29.87 -21.44
C ARG A 349 -26.76 -30.00 -22.76
N SER A 350 -28.01 -30.47 -22.71
CA SER A 350 -28.75 -30.92 -23.90
C SER A 350 -29.99 -30.07 -24.22
N ARG A 351 -29.93 -28.75 -23.97
CA ARG A 351 -31.06 -27.86 -24.26
C ARG A 351 -31.15 -27.54 -25.75
N ALA A 352 -32.33 -27.77 -26.33
CA ALA A 352 -32.57 -27.59 -27.77
C ALA A 352 -32.62 -26.13 -28.24
N SER A 353 -32.73 -25.16 -27.32
CA SER A 353 -32.83 -23.74 -27.62
C SER A 353 -31.88 -22.94 -26.74
N GLN A 354 -31.13 -22.02 -27.35
CA GLN A 354 -30.25 -21.08 -26.66
C GLN A 354 -30.99 -20.21 -25.65
N GLN A 355 -32.22 -19.79 -25.98
CA GLN A 355 -33.04 -18.97 -25.09
C GLN A 355 -33.48 -19.77 -23.86
N GLN A 356 -33.83 -21.05 -24.04
CA GLN A 356 -34.18 -21.93 -22.93
C GLN A 356 -32.95 -22.25 -22.07
N LEU A 357 -31.80 -22.53 -22.70
CA LEU A 357 -30.54 -22.75 -21.99
C LEU A 357 -30.19 -21.56 -21.11
N LYS A 358 -30.27 -20.35 -21.64
CA LYS A 358 -30.04 -19.12 -20.89
C LYS A 358 -30.98 -19.02 -19.69
N ALA A 359 -32.29 -19.15 -19.90
CA ALA A 359 -33.29 -19.02 -18.83
C ALA A 359 -33.11 -20.08 -17.73
N ASP A 360 -32.84 -21.33 -18.11
CA ASP A 360 -32.60 -22.41 -17.15
C ASP A 360 -31.27 -22.24 -16.41
N PHE A 361 -30.24 -21.71 -17.08
CA PHE A 361 -28.97 -21.39 -16.44
C PHE A 361 -29.11 -20.24 -15.44
N GLU A 362 -29.86 -19.19 -15.78
CA GLU A 362 -30.19 -18.11 -14.83
C GLU A 362 -30.95 -18.66 -13.61
N ALA A 363 -31.95 -19.53 -13.82
CA ALA A 363 -32.67 -20.20 -12.74
C ALA A 363 -31.79 -21.18 -11.93
N TYR A 364 -30.75 -21.76 -12.54
CA TYR A 364 -29.72 -22.55 -11.85
C TYR A 364 -28.88 -21.67 -10.92
N LEU A 365 -28.44 -20.51 -11.41
CA LEU A 365 -27.69 -19.54 -10.62
C LEU A 365 -28.54 -19.00 -9.46
N ASP A 366 -29.80 -18.64 -9.70
CA ASP A 366 -30.73 -18.12 -8.67
C ASP A 366 -30.99 -19.10 -7.52
N GLY A 367 -30.77 -20.40 -7.75
CA GLY A 367 -30.97 -21.43 -6.74
C GLY A 367 -29.89 -21.47 -5.65
N PHE A 368 -28.73 -20.85 -5.85
CA PHE A 368 -27.62 -20.93 -4.90
C PHE A 368 -27.87 -20.14 -3.60
N SER A 369 -27.25 -20.59 -2.51
CA SER A 369 -27.28 -19.95 -1.19
C SER A 369 -26.70 -18.51 -1.20
N PRO A 370 -27.05 -17.65 -0.21
CA PRO A 370 -26.66 -16.25 -0.20
C PRO A 370 -25.16 -15.99 -0.33
N ASN A 371 -24.31 -16.79 0.32
CA ASN A 371 -22.86 -16.69 0.23
C ASN A 371 -22.32 -16.98 -1.18
N VAL A 372 -22.97 -17.85 -1.95
CA VAL A 372 -22.61 -18.10 -3.36
C VAL A 372 -23.20 -17.03 -4.27
N GLN A 373 -24.38 -16.48 -3.97
CA GLN A 373 -24.89 -15.31 -4.71
C GLN A 373 -23.93 -14.13 -4.60
N ASP A 374 -23.42 -13.87 -3.40
CA ASP A 374 -22.45 -12.82 -3.11
C ASP A 374 -21.14 -12.99 -3.90
N ILE A 375 -20.63 -14.22 -4.01
CA ILE A 375 -19.50 -14.54 -4.90
C ILE A 375 -19.83 -14.22 -6.36
N LEU A 376 -21.01 -14.63 -6.86
CA LEU A 376 -21.39 -14.44 -8.26
C LEU A 376 -21.65 -12.96 -8.61
N GLU A 377 -22.16 -12.18 -7.65
CA GLU A 377 -22.37 -10.75 -7.76
C GLU A 377 -21.04 -10.00 -7.87
N ASN A 378 -20.10 -10.31 -6.98
CA ASN A 378 -18.78 -9.69 -6.98
C ASN A 378 -17.88 -10.13 -8.15
N PHE A 379 -18.16 -11.29 -8.77
CA PHE A 379 -17.60 -11.65 -10.07
C PHE A 379 -18.28 -10.97 -11.26
N GLU A 380 -19.39 -10.26 -11.04
CA GLU A 380 -20.26 -9.72 -12.09
C GLU A 380 -20.67 -10.77 -13.14
N PHE A 381 -20.74 -12.06 -12.75
CA PHE A 381 -20.80 -13.15 -13.72
C PHE A 381 -22.09 -13.12 -14.55
N ARG A 382 -23.20 -12.65 -13.98
CA ARG A 382 -24.48 -12.49 -14.67
C ARG A 382 -24.39 -11.54 -15.87
N ASN A 383 -23.49 -10.55 -15.83
CA ASN A 383 -23.27 -9.62 -16.93
C ASN A 383 -22.65 -10.31 -18.16
N GLN A 384 -21.99 -11.46 -17.97
CA GLN A 384 -21.36 -12.23 -19.03
C GLN A 384 -22.35 -13.13 -19.80
N ILE A 385 -23.44 -13.54 -19.15
CA ILE A 385 -24.40 -14.52 -19.68
C ILE A 385 -25.02 -14.09 -21.02
N PRO A 386 -25.49 -12.83 -21.21
CA PRO A 386 -26.08 -12.41 -22.49
C PRO A 386 -25.10 -12.54 -23.67
N ARG A 387 -23.82 -12.22 -23.45
CA ARG A 387 -22.76 -12.33 -24.48
C ARG A 387 -22.48 -13.79 -24.82
N LEU A 388 -22.30 -14.63 -23.80
CA LEU A 388 -22.05 -16.07 -23.96
C LEU A 388 -23.23 -16.77 -24.67
N SER A 389 -24.46 -16.40 -24.32
CA SER A 389 -25.66 -16.96 -24.94
C SER A 389 -25.81 -16.54 -26.41
N LYS A 390 -25.61 -15.25 -26.73
CA LYS A 390 -25.71 -14.74 -28.10
C LYS A 390 -24.69 -15.37 -29.06
N ALA A 391 -23.52 -15.73 -28.53
CA ALA A 391 -22.43 -16.34 -29.29
C ALA A 391 -22.44 -17.88 -29.28
N ASP A 392 -23.49 -18.51 -28.74
CA ASP A 392 -23.59 -19.98 -28.59
C ASP A 392 -22.44 -20.63 -27.79
N ALA A 393 -21.76 -19.83 -26.97
CA ALA A 393 -20.61 -20.28 -26.19
C ALA A 393 -21.01 -20.89 -24.85
N LEU A 394 -22.17 -20.51 -24.28
CA LEU A 394 -22.60 -20.98 -22.96
C LEU A 394 -22.75 -22.51 -22.89
N GLY A 395 -23.38 -23.13 -23.90
CA GLY A 395 -23.53 -24.59 -23.96
C GLY A 395 -22.18 -25.30 -24.10
N THR A 396 -21.34 -24.82 -25.01
CA THR A 396 -19.98 -25.33 -25.23
C THR A 396 -19.11 -25.25 -23.97
N LEU A 397 -19.23 -24.16 -23.21
CA LEU A 397 -18.51 -23.95 -21.96
C LEU A 397 -18.94 -24.96 -20.89
N ILE A 398 -20.25 -25.17 -20.73
CA ILE A 398 -20.82 -26.19 -19.84
C ILE A 398 -20.33 -27.59 -20.25
N GLU A 399 -20.35 -27.90 -21.54
CA GLU A 399 -19.89 -29.19 -22.07
C GLU A 399 -18.43 -29.48 -21.75
N LYS A 400 -17.53 -28.49 -21.97
CA LYS A 400 -16.11 -28.68 -21.68
C LYS A 400 -15.83 -28.83 -20.19
N LEU A 401 -16.49 -28.07 -19.33
CA LEU A 401 -16.34 -28.20 -17.87
C LEU A 401 -16.95 -29.50 -17.31
N LEU A 402 -17.87 -30.11 -18.04
CA LEU A 402 -18.42 -31.44 -17.75
C LEU A 402 -17.69 -32.57 -18.48
N SER A 403 -16.55 -32.28 -19.12
CA SER A 403 -15.78 -33.27 -19.85
C SER A 403 -15.42 -34.45 -18.95
N PRO A 404 -15.58 -35.70 -19.42
CA PRO A 404 -15.14 -36.87 -18.68
C PRO A 404 -13.62 -37.02 -18.60
N ASP A 405 -12.84 -36.05 -19.11
CA ASP A 405 -11.37 -36.00 -19.05
C ASP A 405 -10.82 -35.33 -17.79
N ILE A 406 -11.69 -34.65 -17.03
CA ILE A 406 -11.36 -34.05 -15.73
C ILE A 406 -12.42 -34.43 -14.69
N ASN A 407 -12.01 -34.51 -13.42
CA ASN A 407 -12.91 -34.71 -12.30
C ASN A 407 -12.72 -33.60 -11.26
N LEU A 408 -13.73 -32.75 -11.10
CA LEU A 408 -13.76 -31.73 -10.05
C LEU A 408 -14.62 -32.14 -8.85
N SER A 409 -15.09 -33.40 -8.78
CA SER A 409 -15.84 -33.91 -7.62
C SER A 409 -14.89 -34.46 -6.56
N PRO A 410 -15.23 -34.39 -5.25
CA PRO A 410 -14.48 -35.10 -4.22
C PRO A 410 -14.56 -36.63 -4.35
N ASN A 411 -15.49 -37.15 -5.14
CA ASN A 411 -15.67 -38.59 -5.34
C ASN A 411 -14.94 -39.06 -6.61
N PRO A 412 -14.31 -40.25 -6.59
CA PRO A 412 -13.68 -40.82 -7.78
C PRO A 412 -14.72 -41.20 -8.84
N VAL A 413 -14.33 -41.07 -10.10
CA VAL A 413 -15.07 -41.64 -11.23
C VAL A 413 -14.61 -43.08 -11.43
N LEU A 414 -15.55 -44.02 -11.44
CA LEU A 414 -15.25 -45.44 -11.58
C LEU A 414 -15.56 -45.95 -12.99
N ASN A 415 -14.78 -46.93 -13.46
CA ASN A 415 -15.09 -47.74 -14.63
C ASN A 415 -16.20 -48.75 -14.32
N GLY A 416 -16.75 -49.40 -15.35
CA GLY A 416 -17.79 -50.42 -15.19
C GLY A 416 -17.35 -51.66 -14.40
N ASP A 417 -16.04 -51.88 -14.25
CA ASP A 417 -15.44 -52.95 -13.45
C ASP A 417 -15.10 -52.51 -12.01
N GLY A 418 -15.42 -51.27 -11.63
CA GLY A 418 -15.13 -50.71 -10.31
C GLY A 418 -13.72 -50.15 -10.14
N SER A 419 -12.84 -50.23 -11.15
CA SER A 419 -11.54 -49.56 -11.10
C SER A 419 -11.69 -48.03 -11.18
N VAL A 420 -10.79 -47.29 -10.54
CA VAL A 420 -10.81 -45.82 -10.56
C VAL A 420 -10.39 -45.35 -11.95
N LYS A 421 -11.32 -44.74 -12.69
CA LYS A 421 -11.04 -44.06 -13.97
C LYS A 421 -10.34 -42.73 -13.72
N GLN A 422 -10.85 -41.95 -12.77
CA GLN A 422 -10.27 -40.69 -12.33
C GLN A 422 -10.39 -40.58 -10.82
N PRO A 423 -9.32 -40.17 -10.12
CA PRO A 423 -9.38 -39.97 -8.68
C PRO A 423 -10.36 -38.85 -8.33
N GLY A 424 -10.86 -38.87 -7.10
CA GLY A 424 -11.61 -37.74 -6.55
C GLY A 424 -10.66 -36.57 -6.29
N LEU A 425 -11.11 -35.35 -6.57
CA LEU A 425 -10.38 -34.13 -6.26
C LEU A 425 -10.80 -33.66 -4.87
N ASP A 426 -9.94 -33.90 -3.88
CA ASP A 426 -10.15 -33.39 -2.53
C ASP A 426 -10.08 -31.85 -2.48
N ASN A 427 -10.46 -31.29 -1.35
CA ASN A 427 -10.56 -29.84 -1.15
C ASN A 427 -9.21 -29.13 -1.32
N HIS A 428 -8.12 -29.75 -0.85
CA HIS A 428 -6.77 -29.23 -1.00
C HIS A 428 -6.34 -29.21 -2.48
N GLY A 429 -6.56 -30.30 -3.21
CA GLY A 429 -6.28 -30.39 -4.64
C GLY A 429 -7.08 -29.37 -5.45
N MET A 430 -8.36 -29.17 -5.12
CA MET A 430 -9.20 -28.15 -5.76
C MET A 430 -8.69 -26.73 -5.51
N GLY A 431 -8.31 -26.42 -4.27
CA GLY A 431 -7.68 -25.13 -3.94
C GLY A 431 -6.40 -24.90 -4.75
N THR A 432 -5.56 -25.92 -4.89
CA THR A 432 -4.34 -25.84 -5.72
C THR A 432 -4.64 -25.54 -7.19
N VAL A 433 -5.63 -26.22 -7.78
CA VAL A 433 -6.06 -25.99 -9.17
C VAL A 433 -6.60 -24.57 -9.34
N PHE A 434 -7.44 -24.11 -8.42
CA PHE A 434 -8.04 -22.79 -8.47
C PHE A 434 -6.99 -21.68 -8.33
N GLU A 435 -6.09 -21.82 -7.36
CA GLU A 435 -4.95 -20.92 -7.18
C GLU A 435 -4.09 -20.83 -8.44
N GLU A 436 -3.74 -21.97 -9.05
CA GLU A 436 -2.96 -22.01 -10.28
C GLU A 436 -3.66 -21.28 -11.45
N LEU A 437 -4.99 -21.38 -11.56
CA LEU A 437 -5.75 -20.63 -12.56
C LEU A 437 -5.69 -19.12 -12.30
N VAL A 438 -5.90 -18.70 -11.05
CA VAL A 438 -5.81 -17.28 -10.68
C VAL A 438 -4.40 -16.75 -10.94
N ARG A 439 -3.36 -17.52 -10.60
CA ARG A 439 -1.96 -17.18 -10.86
C ARG A 439 -1.73 -16.90 -12.35
N ARG A 440 -2.17 -17.81 -13.24
CA ARG A 440 -2.00 -17.67 -14.69
C ARG A 440 -2.75 -16.46 -15.24
N PHE A 441 -3.99 -16.24 -14.83
CA PHE A 441 -4.76 -15.07 -15.27
C PHE A 441 -4.13 -13.76 -14.79
N ASN A 442 -3.48 -13.74 -13.63
CA ASN A 442 -2.75 -12.58 -13.14
C ASN A 442 -1.45 -12.36 -13.90
N GLU A 443 -0.68 -13.41 -14.18
CA GLU A 443 0.55 -13.34 -14.98
C GLU A 443 0.31 -12.85 -16.41
N GLU A 444 -0.80 -13.24 -17.03
CA GLU A 444 -1.15 -12.75 -18.37
C GLU A 444 -1.62 -11.30 -18.39
N ASN A 445 -2.13 -10.78 -17.27
CA ASN A 445 -2.72 -9.44 -17.20
C ASN A 445 -1.72 -8.32 -16.92
N ASN A 446 -0.46 -8.62 -16.58
CA ASN A 446 0.72 -7.74 -16.49
C ASN A 446 0.64 -6.38 -15.74
N GLU A 447 -0.55 -5.87 -15.37
CA GLU A 447 -0.74 -4.51 -14.84
C GLU A 447 -1.15 -4.50 -13.34
N GLU A 448 -1.67 -5.60 -12.77
CA GLU A 448 -2.27 -5.57 -11.40
C GLU A 448 -1.94 -6.79 -10.49
N ALA A 449 -1.21 -7.80 -10.97
CA ALA A 449 -1.05 -9.10 -10.30
C ALA A 449 -0.53 -9.12 -8.84
N GLY A 450 0.21 -8.11 -8.41
CA GLY A 450 1.00 -8.10 -7.18
C GLY A 450 0.44 -7.23 -6.06
N GLU A 451 -0.65 -6.49 -6.30
CA GLU A 451 -1.37 -5.82 -5.20
C GLU A 451 -2.22 -6.81 -4.39
N HIS A 452 -2.59 -7.94 -5.01
CA HIS A 452 -3.50 -8.93 -4.44
C HIS A 452 -2.84 -10.29 -4.18
N TRP A 453 -1.54 -10.45 -4.50
CA TRP A 453 -0.82 -11.72 -4.37
C TRP A 453 0.54 -11.56 -3.67
N THR A 454 0.67 -12.24 -2.54
CA THR A 454 1.94 -12.33 -1.78
C THR A 454 2.66 -13.65 -2.08
N PRO A 455 3.97 -13.64 -2.41
CA PRO A 455 4.74 -14.87 -2.63
C PRO A 455 4.65 -15.85 -1.45
N ARG A 456 4.42 -17.14 -1.74
CA ARG A 456 4.17 -18.18 -0.71
C ARG A 456 5.32 -18.38 0.25
N ASP A 457 6.55 -18.21 -0.23
CA ASP A 457 7.78 -18.20 0.54
C ASP A 457 7.81 -17.08 1.58
N ALA A 458 7.39 -15.86 1.22
CA ALA A 458 7.24 -14.75 2.14
C ALA A 458 6.14 -14.99 3.18
N VAL A 459 4.98 -15.49 2.74
CA VAL A 459 3.85 -15.84 3.63
C VAL A 459 4.25 -16.88 4.67
N ARG A 460 4.96 -17.94 4.25
CA ARG A 460 5.45 -18.99 5.15
C ARG A 460 6.41 -18.44 6.20
N LEU A 461 7.30 -17.52 5.79
CA LEU A 461 8.19 -16.83 6.72
C LEU A 461 7.39 -16.00 7.74
N MET A 462 6.43 -15.19 7.30
CA MET A 462 5.57 -14.39 8.18
C MET A 462 4.85 -15.25 9.21
N ALA A 463 4.18 -16.33 8.77
CA ALA A 463 3.49 -17.26 9.65
C ALA A 463 4.44 -17.88 10.70
N LYS A 464 5.64 -18.32 10.28
CA LYS A 464 6.65 -18.86 11.20
C LYS A 464 7.15 -17.82 12.21
N LEU A 465 7.38 -16.57 11.80
CA LEU A 465 7.80 -15.48 12.70
C LEU A 465 6.73 -15.15 13.77
N ILE A 466 5.45 -15.36 13.45
CA ILE A 466 4.35 -15.24 14.40
C ILE A 466 4.31 -16.44 15.34
N PHE A 467 4.38 -17.68 14.85
CA PHE A 467 4.09 -18.86 15.69
C PHE A 467 5.29 -19.45 16.43
N LEU A 468 6.47 -19.52 15.79
CA LEU A 468 7.63 -20.19 16.40
C LEU A 468 8.06 -19.63 17.75
N PRO A 469 8.05 -18.30 18.00
CA PRO A 469 8.43 -17.74 19.30
C PRO A 469 7.53 -18.17 20.45
N ILE A 470 6.34 -18.68 20.15
CA ILE A 470 5.35 -19.11 21.14
C ILE A 470 4.98 -20.60 20.96
N ALA A 471 5.79 -21.37 20.24
CA ALA A 471 5.47 -22.74 19.85
C ALA A 471 5.15 -23.63 21.07
N GLU A 472 5.87 -23.42 22.17
CA GLU A 472 5.67 -24.18 23.42
C GLU A 472 4.44 -23.71 24.21
N GLU A 473 4.00 -22.47 24.03
CA GLU A 473 2.85 -21.88 24.71
C GLU A 473 1.53 -22.04 23.94
N ILE A 474 1.54 -22.53 22.70
CA ILE A 474 0.32 -22.87 21.96
C ILE A 474 -0.37 -24.05 22.65
N GLU A 475 -1.59 -23.80 23.11
CA GLU A 475 -2.47 -24.81 23.73
C GLU A 475 -3.51 -25.32 22.75
N SER A 476 -4.07 -26.50 23.01
CA SER A 476 -5.21 -27.01 22.25
C SER A 476 -6.40 -26.08 22.45
N GLY A 477 -7.07 -25.71 21.37
CA GLY A 477 -8.16 -24.73 21.41
C GLY A 477 -8.38 -24.06 20.07
N THR A 478 -9.09 -22.93 20.10
CA THR A 478 -9.44 -22.18 18.91
C THR A 478 -8.71 -20.85 18.87
N TYR A 479 -8.09 -20.54 17.73
CA TYR A 479 -7.38 -19.28 17.49
C TYR A 479 -8.03 -18.51 16.35
N LEU A 480 -8.05 -17.18 16.45
CA LEU A 480 -8.59 -16.29 15.42
C LEU A 480 -7.44 -15.67 14.62
N LEU A 481 -7.49 -15.84 13.30
CA LEU A 481 -6.52 -15.30 12.35
C LEU A 481 -7.18 -14.18 11.54
N TYR A 482 -6.48 -13.05 11.35
CA TYR A 482 -7.01 -11.90 10.61
C TYR A 482 -6.03 -11.30 9.60
N ASP A 483 -6.55 -10.93 8.43
CA ASP A 483 -5.87 -10.16 7.40
C ASP A 483 -6.78 -9.03 6.89
N GLY A 484 -6.35 -7.78 7.09
CA GLY A 484 -7.11 -6.58 6.71
C GLY A 484 -6.94 -6.15 5.26
N ALA A 485 -6.14 -6.86 4.47
CA ALA A 485 -5.97 -6.67 3.03
C ALA A 485 -5.73 -8.05 2.41
N CYS A 486 -6.71 -8.95 2.58
CA CYS A 486 -6.48 -10.38 2.48
C CYS A 486 -6.18 -10.89 1.07
N GLY A 487 -6.39 -10.06 0.04
CA GLY A 487 -6.24 -10.49 -1.34
C GLY A 487 -7.08 -11.74 -1.59
N THR A 488 -6.47 -12.73 -2.23
CA THR A 488 -7.10 -14.02 -2.51
C THR A 488 -7.19 -14.96 -1.31
N GLY A 489 -6.86 -14.51 -0.09
CA GLY A 489 -6.93 -15.34 1.14
C GLY A 489 -5.75 -16.29 1.33
N GLY A 490 -4.75 -16.24 0.45
CA GLY A 490 -3.59 -17.12 0.49
C GLY A 490 -2.81 -17.02 1.81
N MET A 491 -2.73 -15.82 2.39
CA MET A 491 -1.97 -15.62 3.63
C MET A 491 -2.61 -16.32 4.82
N LEU A 492 -3.94 -16.19 4.95
CA LEU A 492 -4.74 -16.81 6.01
C LEU A 492 -4.64 -18.34 5.98
N THR A 493 -4.76 -18.95 4.80
CA THR A 493 -4.74 -20.41 4.64
C THR A 493 -3.35 -20.99 4.95
N VAL A 494 -2.27 -20.35 4.50
CA VAL A 494 -0.90 -20.82 4.84
C VAL A 494 -0.61 -20.64 6.33
N ALA A 495 -1.11 -19.57 6.95
CA ALA A 495 -0.97 -19.37 8.39
C ALA A 495 -1.74 -20.44 9.19
N GLU A 496 -2.95 -20.80 8.76
CA GLU A 496 -3.69 -21.93 9.33
C GLU A 496 -2.92 -23.24 9.22
N GLU A 497 -2.46 -23.61 8.02
CA GLU A 497 -1.69 -24.84 7.78
C GLU A 497 -0.42 -24.87 8.65
N THR A 498 0.27 -23.75 8.76
CA THR A 498 1.49 -23.63 9.58
C THR A 498 1.18 -23.83 11.06
N LEU A 499 0.09 -23.25 11.56
CA LEU A 499 -0.33 -23.40 12.96
C LEU A 499 -0.79 -24.83 13.26
N GLN A 500 -1.55 -25.45 12.35
CA GLN A 500 -2.00 -26.84 12.47
C GLN A 500 -0.80 -27.80 12.50
N GLN A 501 0.18 -27.61 11.60
CA GLN A 501 1.40 -28.42 11.57
C GLN A 501 2.20 -28.25 12.87
N LEU A 502 2.42 -27.02 13.31
CA LEU A 502 3.15 -26.75 14.56
C LEU A 502 2.45 -27.37 15.77
N ALA A 503 1.12 -27.25 15.83
CA ALA A 503 0.33 -27.87 16.89
C ALA A 503 0.45 -29.40 16.87
N ALA A 504 0.37 -30.03 15.69
CA ALA A 504 0.52 -31.47 15.54
C ALA A 504 1.90 -31.96 15.99
N ASP A 505 2.96 -31.24 15.63
CA ASP A 505 4.35 -31.54 16.04
C ASP A 505 4.51 -31.48 17.58
N HIS A 506 3.70 -30.68 18.25
CA HIS A 506 3.66 -30.53 19.71
C HIS A 506 2.54 -31.34 20.39
N GLY A 507 1.86 -32.24 19.67
CA GLY A 507 0.79 -33.08 20.20
C GLY A 507 -0.45 -32.30 20.67
N LYS A 508 -0.70 -31.13 20.08
CA LYS A 508 -1.86 -30.26 20.33
C LYS A 508 -2.90 -30.42 19.23
N GLN A 509 -4.14 -30.04 19.56
CA GLN A 509 -5.24 -29.96 18.60
C GLN A 509 -5.75 -28.53 18.56
N VAL A 510 -5.55 -27.88 17.43
CA VAL A 510 -5.96 -26.49 17.21
C VAL A 510 -7.02 -26.41 16.13
N ALA A 511 -7.98 -25.52 16.35
CA ALA A 511 -8.90 -25.06 15.33
C ALA A 511 -8.66 -23.57 15.09
N THR A 512 -9.04 -23.11 13.92
CA THR A 512 -8.79 -21.75 13.45
C THR A 512 -10.08 -21.16 12.92
N HIS A 513 -10.28 -19.86 13.15
CA HIS A 513 -11.30 -19.09 12.46
C HIS A 513 -10.60 -17.96 11.70
N LEU A 514 -10.76 -17.99 10.39
CA LEU A 514 -10.15 -17.01 9.49
C LEU A 514 -11.08 -15.82 9.30
N TYR A 515 -10.51 -14.62 9.32
CA TYR A 515 -11.20 -13.36 9.09
C TYR A 515 -10.40 -12.57 8.06
N GLY A 516 -11.09 -12.04 7.05
CA GLY A 516 -10.44 -11.32 5.96
C GLY A 516 -11.27 -10.14 5.50
N GLN A 517 -10.58 -9.07 5.08
CA GLN A 517 -11.19 -7.94 4.41
C GLN A 517 -10.47 -7.60 3.11
N GLU A 518 -11.23 -7.40 2.02
CA GLU A 518 -10.68 -7.06 0.70
C GLU A 518 -11.60 -6.08 -0.04
N ILE A 519 -11.03 -5.00 -0.55
CA ILE A 519 -11.78 -3.93 -1.22
C ILE A 519 -12.08 -4.26 -2.70
N ASN A 520 -11.23 -5.04 -3.35
CA ASN A 520 -11.43 -5.43 -4.73
C ASN A 520 -12.46 -6.57 -4.82
N ALA A 521 -13.62 -6.29 -5.43
CA ALA A 521 -14.74 -7.24 -5.54
C ALA A 521 -14.33 -8.60 -6.13
N GLU A 522 -13.61 -8.60 -7.25
CA GLU A 522 -13.20 -9.84 -7.91
C GLU A 522 -12.24 -10.66 -7.03
N THR A 523 -11.27 -10.00 -6.41
CA THR A 523 -10.31 -10.63 -5.49
C THR A 523 -11.00 -11.17 -4.24
N TYR A 524 -11.94 -10.43 -3.69
CA TYR A 524 -12.82 -10.87 -2.61
C TYR A 524 -13.61 -12.13 -3.00
N ALA A 525 -14.23 -12.14 -4.18
CA ALA A 525 -14.99 -13.28 -4.69
C ALA A 525 -14.09 -14.52 -4.85
N ILE A 526 -12.85 -14.33 -5.31
CA ILE A 526 -11.83 -15.39 -5.39
C ILE A 526 -11.51 -15.94 -4.00
N CYS A 527 -11.23 -15.07 -3.02
CA CYS A 527 -10.93 -15.47 -1.64
C CYS A 527 -12.08 -16.26 -1.02
N LYS A 528 -13.29 -15.73 -1.10
CA LYS A 528 -14.48 -16.36 -0.53
C LYS A 528 -14.82 -17.68 -1.21
N ALA A 529 -14.66 -17.76 -2.53
CA ALA A 529 -14.82 -19.00 -3.27
C ALA A 529 -13.78 -20.04 -2.84
N ASP A 530 -12.49 -19.68 -2.78
CA ASP A 530 -11.40 -20.59 -2.41
C ASP A 530 -11.64 -21.25 -1.04
N LEU A 531 -12.00 -20.47 -0.01
CA LEU A 531 -12.34 -21.01 1.32
C LEU A 531 -13.56 -21.94 1.29
N LEU A 532 -14.58 -21.58 0.51
CA LEU A 532 -15.76 -22.43 0.34
C LEU A 532 -15.41 -23.76 -0.33
N LEU A 533 -14.49 -23.73 -1.32
CA LEU A 533 -14.01 -24.93 -2.03
C LEU A 533 -13.10 -25.80 -1.16
N LYS A 534 -12.37 -25.20 -0.21
CA LYS A 534 -11.51 -25.90 0.76
C LYS A 534 -12.27 -26.58 1.90
N GLY A 535 -13.58 -26.33 2.00
CA GLY A 535 -14.45 -26.91 3.03
C GLY A 535 -14.45 -26.14 4.35
N GLU A 536 -13.85 -24.95 4.36
CA GLU A 536 -13.84 -24.00 5.47
C GLU A 536 -15.05 -23.05 5.36
N GLY A 537 -16.21 -23.61 5.04
CA GLY A 537 -17.36 -22.80 4.63
C GLY A 537 -17.90 -21.84 5.69
N ASP A 538 -17.69 -22.15 6.97
CA ASP A 538 -18.00 -21.22 8.08
C ASP A 538 -17.01 -20.04 8.14
N ALA A 539 -15.77 -20.24 7.68
CA ALA A 539 -14.77 -19.16 7.56
C ALA A 539 -15.03 -18.28 6.34
N ALA A 540 -15.61 -18.83 5.26
CA ALA A 540 -16.00 -18.04 4.09
C ALA A 540 -17.02 -16.93 4.43
N ASP A 541 -17.89 -17.15 5.43
CA ASP A 541 -18.83 -16.13 5.92
C ASP A 541 -18.14 -15.02 6.74
N ASN A 542 -16.87 -15.22 7.16
CA ASN A 542 -16.04 -14.22 7.84
C ASN A 542 -15.11 -13.45 6.88
N ILE A 543 -15.19 -13.69 5.58
CA ILE A 543 -14.54 -12.84 4.58
C ILE A 543 -15.57 -11.81 4.13
N ILE A 544 -15.20 -10.53 4.27
CA ILE A 544 -16.05 -9.39 3.92
C ILE A 544 -15.32 -8.56 2.87
N GLY A 545 -15.99 -8.17 1.80
CA GLY A 545 -15.31 -7.44 0.75
C GLY A 545 -16.22 -6.91 -0.33
N GLY A 546 -15.62 -6.13 -1.23
CA GLY A 546 -16.31 -5.31 -2.22
C GLY A 546 -15.90 -3.83 -2.11
N PRO A 547 -16.19 -3.00 -3.14
CA PRO A 547 -15.74 -1.61 -3.23
C PRO A 547 -16.23 -0.72 -2.08
N GLU A 548 -17.29 -1.11 -1.39
CA GLU A 548 -17.85 -0.45 -0.21
C GLU A 548 -17.15 -0.83 1.10
N TYR A 549 -16.32 -1.88 1.13
CA TYR A 549 -15.67 -2.44 2.33
C TYR A 549 -14.18 -2.10 2.40
N SER A 550 -13.85 -0.81 2.34
CA SER A 550 -12.49 -0.35 2.66
C SER A 550 -12.13 -0.62 4.11
N THR A 551 -11.01 -1.28 4.39
CA THR A 551 -10.50 -1.53 5.75
C THR A 551 -10.29 -0.24 6.55
N LEU A 552 -9.93 0.86 5.89
CA LEU A 552 -9.71 2.14 6.55
C LEU A 552 -11.03 2.86 6.84
N ALA A 553 -11.92 3.00 5.86
CA ALA A 553 -13.16 3.78 6.04
C ALA A 553 -14.37 2.98 6.56
N ASN A 554 -14.38 1.67 6.37
CA ASN A 554 -15.48 0.78 6.70
C ASN A 554 -14.93 -0.54 7.28
N ASP A 555 -14.46 -0.46 8.53
CA ASP A 555 -13.95 -1.60 9.27
C ASP A 555 -15.03 -2.69 9.41
N ALA A 556 -14.81 -3.86 8.83
CA ALA A 556 -15.75 -4.97 8.94
C ALA A 556 -15.77 -5.60 10.35
N PHE A 557 -14.75 -5.33 11.18
CA PHE A 557 -14.54 -5.99 12.47
C PHE A 557 -14.17 -5.01 13.61
N PRO A 558 -14.94 -3.93 13.87
CA PRO A 558 -14.53 -2.82 14.74
C PRO A 558 -14.39 -3.16 16.23
N SER A 559 -14.93 -4.29 16.68
CA SER A 559 -14.84 -4.73 18.09
C SER A 559 -14.25 -6.12 18.23
N ARG A 560 -13.68 -6.67 17.15
CA ARG A 560 -13.08 -8.01 17.16
C ARG A 560 -11.61 -7.90 17.52
N GLU A 561 -11.15 -8.80 18.39
CA GLU A 561 -9.74 -8.98 18.69
C GLU A 561 -9.24 -10.32 18.15
N PHE A 562 -8.00 -10.37 17.69
CA PHE A 562 -7.42 -11.53 17.00
C PHE A 562 -6.16 -12.04 17.70
N ASP A 563 -5.94 -13.36 17.70
CA ASP A 563 -4.72 -13.95 18.26
C ASP A 563 -3.53 -13.67 17.34
N PHE A 564 -3.75 -13.85 16.05
CA PHE A 564 -2.70 -13.78 15.04
C PHE A 564 -3.17 -12.95 13.86
N MET A 565 -2.32 -12.04 13.40
CA MET A 565 -2.68 -11.18 12.29
C MET A 565 -1.51 -11.05 11.33
N LEU A 566 -1.81 -11.08 10.04
CA LEU A 566 -0.82 -11.05 8.98
C LEU A 566 -1.41 -10.34 7.78
N SER A 567 -0.65 -9.44 7.16
CA SER A 567 -1.15 -8.67 6.02
C SER A 567 -0.03 -8.16 5.11
N ASN A 568 -0.38 -7.89 3.85
CA ASN A 568 0.46 -7.20 2.89
C ASN A 568 -0.37 -6.07 2.26
N PRO A 569 -0.51 -4.92 2.95
CA PRO A 569 -1.33 -3.81 2.49
C PRO A 569 -0.73 -3.13 1.24
N PRO A 570 -1.54 -2.38 0.48
CA PRO A 570 -1.04 -1.65 -0.69
C PRO A 570 0.01 -0.59 -0.31
N TYR A 571 1.06 -0.48 -1.11
CA TYR A 571 2.19 0.41 -0.84
C TYR A 571 1.99 1.80 -1.44
N GLY A 572 2.17 2.86 -0.64
CA GLY A 572 2.19 4.24 -1.13
C GLY A 572 0.88 4.68 -1.80
N LYS A 573 -0.24 4.01 -1.50
CA LYS A 573 -1.54 4.35 -2.08
C LYS A 573 -2.20 5.49 -1.31
N SER A 574 -2.81 6.39 -2.09
CA SER A 574 -3.68 7.42 -1.55
C SER A 574 -4.89 6.80 -0.86
N TRP A 575 -5.18 7.29 0.34
CA TRP A 575 -6.38 6.97 1.12
C TRP A 575 -7.28 8.20 1.29
N LYS A 576 -7.14 9.19 0.40
CA LYS A 576 -7.92 10.44 0.46
C LYS A 576 -9.43 10.20 0.45
N SER A 577 -9.91 9.24 -0.36
CA SER A 577 -11.33 8.87 -0.41
C SER A 577 -11.79 8.25 0.90
N ASP A 578 -10.94 7.47 1.57
CA ASP A 578 -11.22 6.94 2.91
C ASP A 578 -11.30 8.08 3.91
N LEU A 579 -10.30 8.96 3.94
CA LEU A 579 -10.30 10.13 4.81
C LEU A 579 -11.55 11.00 4.64
N GLU A 580 -11.97 11.27 3.40
CA GLU A 580 -13.20 12.03 3.11
C GLU A 580 -14.46 11.30 3.65
N ARG A 581 -14.57 9.98 3.45
CA ARG A 581 -15.66 9.16 4.01
C ARG A 581 -15.68 9.14 5.54
N MET A 582 -14.51 9.30 6.17
CA MET A 582 -14.34 9.32 7.61
C MET A 582 -14.48 10.72 8.25
N GLY A 583 -14.94 11.73 7.50
CA GLY A 583 -15.18 13.08 8.01
C GLY A 583 -14.10 14.11 7.65
N GLY A 584 -13.12 13.74 6.82
CA GLY A 584 -12.02 14.61 6.42
C GLY A 584 -11.00 14.85 7.53
N LYS A 585 -10.04 15.76 7.28
CA LYS A 585 -8.95 16.05 8.23
C LYS A 585 -9.46 16.56 9.59
N ASP A 586 -10.47 17.44 9.58
CA ASP A 586 -10.97 18.10 10.79
C ASP A 586 -12.08 17.31 11.49
N GLY A 587 -12.72 16.36 10.79
CA GLY A 587 -13.86 15.60 11.29
C GLY A 587 -13.56 14.16 11.70
N LEU A 588 -12.35 13.66 11.44
CA LEU A 588 -11.96 12.29 11.81
C LEU A 588 -12.01 12.11 13.34
N LYS A 589 -12.74 11.09 13.80
CA LYS A 589 -12.86 10.73 15.24
C LYS A 589 -12.68 9.23 15.48
N ASP A 590 -12.09 8.53 14.52
CA ASP A 590 -11.94 7.09 14.59
C ASP A 590 -10.90 6.71 15.67
N PRO A 591 -11.28 5.91 16.70
CA PRO A 591 -10.40 5.56 17.81
C PRO A 591 -9.22 4.66 17.38
N ARG A 592 -9.21 4.15 16.15
CA ARG A 592 -8.05 3.44 15.58
C ARG A 592 -6.92 4.40 15.19
N PHE A 593 -7.24 5.66 14.92
CA PHE A 593 -6.30 6.65 14.37
C PHE A 593 -6.14 7.90 15.24
N LEU A 594 -7.08 8.18 16.13
CA LEU A 594 -6.93 9.15 17.22
C LEU A 594 -6.96 8.39 18.54
N ILE A 595 -5.80 8.30 19.19
CA ILE A 595 -5.59 7.44 20.36
C ILE A 595 -5.12 8.26 21.56
N GLU A 596 -5.14 7.64 22.74
CA GLU A 596 -4.43 8.15 23.90
C GLU A 596 -2.99 7.61 23.90
N HIS A 597 -1.98 8.48 23.91
CA HIS A 597 -0.58 8.07 24.02
C HIS A 597 0.29 9.16 24.67
N GLY A 598 1.18 8.75 25.58
CA GLY A 598 2.17 9.67 26.17
C GLY A 598 1.59 10.87 26.93
N GLY A 599 0.36 10.76 27.45
CA GLY A 599 -0.35 11.86 28.13
C GLY A 599 -1.10 12.81 27.21
N ASP A 600 -1.07 12.56 25.90
CA ASP A 600 -1.91 13.22 24.90
C ASP A 600 -3.17 12.37 24.67
N GLY A 601 -4.34 12.95 24.93
CA GLY A 601 -5.64 12.28 24.81
C GLY A 601 -6.18 12.24 23.37
N GLU A 602 -5.58 13.00 22.44
CA GLU A 602 -5.97 13.04 21.03
C GLU A 602 -4.74 12.86 20.12
N TYR A 603 -3.87 11.92 20.49
CA TYR A 603 -2.64 11.63 19.75
C TYR A 603 -2.96 11.10 18.35
N SER A 604 -2.62 11.89 17.34
CA SER A 604 -2.98 11.61 15.95
C SER A 604 -1.98 10.68 15.25
N LEU A 605 -2.48 9.54 14.77
CA LEU A 605 -1.77 8.59 13.90
C LEU A 605 -2.01 8.86 12.42
N VAL A 606 -2.79 9.89 12.08
CA VAL A 606 -3.22 10.19 10.71
C VAL A 606 -2.02 10.49 9.81
N THR A 607 -1.77 9.61 8.85
CA THR A 607 -0.68 9.75 7.87
C THR A 607 -1.06 10.76 6.78
N ARG A 608 -0.11 11.09 5.90
CA ARG A 608 -0.45 11.90 4.72
C ARG A 608 -1.45 11.14 3.85
N SER A 609 -2.40 11.86 3.27
CA SER A 609 -3.47 11.25 2.45
C SER A 609 -2.96 10.50 1.22
N SER A 610 -1.71 10.73 0.80
CA SER A 610 -1.05 10.05 -0.31
C SER A 610 -0.51 8.66 0.05
N ASP A 611 -0.38 8.32 1.34
CA ASP A 611 0.13 7.01 1.78
C ASP A 611 -0.61 6.52 3.04
N GLY A 612 -1.50 5.55 2.84
CA GLY A 612 -2.28 4.92 3.91
C GLY A 612 -1.65 3.69 4.53
N GLN A 613 -0.46 3.25 4.11
CA GLN A 613 0.07 1.93 4.48
C GLN A 613 0.12 1.70 5.99
N MET A 614 0.69 2.63 6.75
CA MET A 614 0.83 2.46 8.21
C MET A 614 -0.51 2.52 8.96
N LEU A 615 -1.58 2.98 8.32
CA LEU A 615 -2.92 2.93 8.92
C LEU A 615 -3.50 1.52 8.92
N PHE A 616 -3.08 0.65 7.99
CA PHE A 616 -3.40 -0.79 8.07
C PHE A 616 -2.76 -1.42 9.31
N LEU A 617 -1.48 -1.10 9.58
CA LEU A 617 -0.79 -1.51 10.81
C LEU A 617 -1.52 -1.00 12.06
N ALA A 618 -1.90 0.29 12.08
CA ALA A 618 -2.65 0.86 13.20
C ALA A 618 -4.01 0.17 13.40
N ASN A 619 -4.69 -0.18 12.30
CA ASN A 619 -5.92 -0.97 12.34
C ASN A 619 -5.69 -2.36 12.98
N MET A 620 -4.62 -3.08 12.61
CA MET A 620 -4.28 -4.38 13.24
C MET A 620 -3.92 -4.22 14.72
N LEU A 621 -3.18 -3.18 15.07
CA LEU A 621 -2.79 -2.90 16.47
C LEU A 621 -4.01 -2.62 17.37
N SER A 622 -5.03 -1.95 16.85
CA SER A 622 -6.28 -1.71 17.59
C SER A 622 -7.08 -3.01 17.88
N LYS A 623 -6.78 -4.10 17.17
CA LYS A 623 -7.46 -5.40 17.27
C LYS A 623 -6.63 -6.43 18.06
N MET A 624 -5.59 -6.00 18.77
CA MET A 624 -4.80 -6.90 19.62
C MET A 624 -5.57 -7.30 20.87
N LYS A 625 -5.58 -8.60 21.19
CA LYS A 625 -6.08 -9.15 22.45
C LYS A 625 -5.27 -8.61 23.61
N GLN A 626 -5.95 -7.93 24.54
CA GLN A 626 -5.30 -7.38 25.73
C GLN A 626 -5.41 -8.30 26.95
N GLY A 627 -6.46 -9.13 27.04
CA GLY A 627 -6.79 -9.93 28.22
C GLY A 627 -6.21 -11.36 28.27
N THR A 628 -5.52 -11.81 27.21
CA THR A 628 -5.01 -13.19 27.12
C THR A 628 -3.54 -13.29 27.52
N LYS A 629 -3.12 -14.51 27.89
CA LYS A 629 -1.71 -14.83 28.21
C LYS A 629 -0.80 -14.61 26.99
N LEU A 630 -1.23 -15.10 25.82
CA LEU A 630 -0.49 -14.96 24.55
C LEU A 630 -0.59 -13.57 23.93
N GLY A 631 -1.62 -12.80 24.29
CA GLY A 631 -1.91 -11.52 23.65
C GLY A 631 -2.15 -11.72 22.15
N SER A 632 -1.51 -10.88 21.34
CA SER A 632 -1.50 -10.99 19.89
C SER A 632 -0.09 -10.95 19.32
N ARG A 633 0.06 -11.53 18.13
CA ARG A 633 1.26 -11.46 17.31
C ARG A 633 0.91 -11.06 15.88
N ILE A 634 1.69 -10.13 15.33
CA ILE A 634 1.46 -9.51 14.02
C ILE A 634 2.69 -9.68 13.15
N ALA A 635 2.51 -10.01 11.87
CA ALA A 635 3.52 -9.84 10.83
C ALA A 635 2.94 -9.06 9.64
N GLU A 636 3.48 -7.89 9.31
CA GLU A 636 3.00 -7.09 8.19
C GLU A 636 4.13 -6.72 7.24
N VAL A 637 3.85 -6.78 5.94
CA VAL A 637 4.82 -6.40 4.91
C VAL A 637 4.77 -4.91 4.66
N HIS A 638 5.94 -4.28 4.66
CA HIS A 638 6.11 -2.86 4.36
C HIS A 638 7.15 -2.62 3.27
N ASN A 639 7.09 -1.44 2.64
CA ASN A 639 8.18 -0.92 1.83
C ASN A 639 9.09 -0.03 2.70
N GLY A 640 10.12 0.57 2.08
CA GLY A 640 11.04 1.47 2.77
C GLY A 640 10.39 2.72 3.39
N SER A 641 9.27 3.24 2.86
CA SER A 641 8.69 4.50 3.36
C SER A 641 8.29 4.39 4.82
N SER A 642 7.70 3.26 5.23
CA SER A 642 7.30 2.96 6.61
C SER A 642 8.39 3.20 7.66
N LEU A 643 9.67 3.05 7.30
CA LEU A 643 10.80 3.08 8.22
C LEU A 643 11.21 4.49 8.65
N PHE A 644 11.08 5.49 7.77
CA PHE A 644 11.65 6.83 7.98
C PHE A 644 10.76 7.99 7.53
N THR A 645 9.66 7.70 6.83
CA THR A 645 8.77 8.73 6.30
C THR A 645 7.98 9.40 7.42
N GLY A 646 7.68 10.69 7.26
CA GLY A 646 6.95 11.48 8.25
C GLY A 646 7.88 12.11 9.28
N ASP A 647 7.72 13.41 9.47
CA ASP A 647 8.52 14.20 10.40
C ASP A 647 8.04 14.06 11.86
N ALA A 648 8.82 14.55 12.82
CA ALA A 648 8.45 14.51 14.23
C ALA A 648 7.09 15.18 14.48
N GLY A 649 6.14 14.41 15.04
CA GLY A 649 4.75 14.83 15.25
C GLY A 649 3.80 14.61 14.08
N GLN A 650 4.25 14.04 12.95
CA GLN A 650 3.38 13.57 11.87
C GLN A 650 2.98 12.10 12.06
N GLY A 651 1.86 11.69 11.46
CA GLY A 651 1.24 10.38 11.65
C GLY A 651 2.18 9.19 11.48
N GLU A 652 3.01 9.15 10.44
CA GLU A 652 3.91 8.02 10.21
C GLU A 652 4.95 7.87 11.33
N SER A 653 5.57 9.00 11.75
CA SER A 653 6.48 9.01 12.91
C SER A 653 5.74 8.73 14.21
N ASN A 654 4.49 9.17 14.34
CA ASN A 654 3.68 8.96 15.53
C ASN A 654 3.29 7.49 15.70
N ILE A 655 2.98 6.79 14.59
CA ILE A 655 2.72 5.34 14.60
C ILE A 655 3.98 4.59 15.04
N ARG A 656 5.16 4.92 14.48
CA ARG A 656 6.43 4.32 14.91
C ARG A 656 6.68 4.55 16.40
N ARG A 657 6.51 5.79 16.85
CA ARG A 657 6.65 6.17 18.27
C ARG A 657 5.72 5.35 19.16
N TRP A 658 4.43 5.30 18.81
CA TRP A 658 3.42 4.57 19.56
C TRP A 658 3.79 3.09 19.71
N ILE A 659 4.17 2.44 18.61
CA ILE A 659 4.57 1.03 18.59
C ILE A 659 5.82 0.78 19.45
N ILE A 660 6.85 1.62 19.31
CA ILE A 660 8.16 1.42 19.95
C ILE A 660 8.11 1.76 21.44
N GLU A 661 7.39 2.82 21.83
CA GLU A 661 7.23 3.22 23.23
C GLU A 661 6.33 2.25 24.01
N ASN A 662 5.34 1.62 23.36
CA ASN A 662 4.57 0.52 23.97
C ASN A 662 5.33 -0.82 23.96
N ASP A 663 6.55 -0.85 23.44
CA ASP A 663 7.41 -2.04 23.37
C ASP A 663 6.79 -3.20 22.58
N TRP A 664 6.09 -2.89 21.48
CA TRP A 664 5.43 -3.91 20.65
C TRP A 664 6.26 -4.38 19.46
N LEU A 665 7.08 -3.51 18.86
CA LEU A 665 7.93 -3.89 17.72
C LEU A 665 9.02 -4.86 18.16
N GLU A 666 8.95 -6.11 17.74
CA GLU A 666 9.86 -7.17 18.16
C GLU A 666 11.06 -7.29 17.22
N ALA A 667 10.79 -7.32 15.90
CA ALA A 667 11.82 -7.30 14.89
C ALA A 667 11.36 -6.68 13.57
N ILE A 668 12.32 -6.30 12.73
CA ILE A 668 12.09 -6.01 11.31
C ILE A 668 13.06 -6.84 10.49
N VAL A 669 12.55 -7.57 9.49
CA VAL A 669 13.34 -8.40 8.57
C VAL A 669 13.36 -7.75 7.19
N ALA A 670 14.52 -7.35 6.69
CA ALA A 670 14.70 -6.88 5.30
C ALA A 670 14.78 -8.06 4.34
N LEU A 671 13.96 -8.04 3.29
CA LEU A 671 13.81 -9.14 2.34
C LEU A 671 14.64 -8.92 1.05
N PRO A 672 14.94 -9.99 0.29
CA PRO A 672 15.57 -9.87 -1.02
C PRO A 672 14.77 -8.95 -1.98
N LEU A 673 15.50 -8.16 -2.77
CA LEU A 673 14.90 -7.37 -3.84
C LEU A 673 14.30 -8.30 -4.89
N ASN A 674 13.24 -7.83 -5.58
CA ASN A 674 12.60 -8.60 -6.66
C ASN A 674 12.07 -9.98 -6.20
N MET A 675 11.72 -10.13 -4.93
CA MET A 675 11.03 -11.33 -4.43
C MET A 675 9.52 -11.25 -4.65
N PHE A 676 8.97 -10.04 -4.83
CA PHE A 676 7.55 -9.79 -5.08
C PHE A 676 7.27 -9.63 -6.58
N TYR A 677 6.07 -10.04 -7.02
CA TYR A 677 5.71 -10.13 -8.44
C TYR A 677 5.77 -8.79 -9.20
N ASN A 678 5.32 -7.69 -8.58
CA ASN A 678 5.10 -6.42 -9.26
C ASN A 678 6.09 -5.31 -8.89
N THR A 679 7.01 -5.59 -7.96
CA THR A 679 7.89 -4.56 -7.45
C THR A 679 9.30 -5.07 -7.19
N GLY A 680 10.27 -4.25 -7.59
CA GLY A 680 11.69 -4.44 -7.25
C GLY A 680 12.13 -3.61 -6.05
N ILE A 681 11.19 -2.98 -5.34
CA ILE A 681 11.50 -2.18 -4.16
C ILE A 681 11.97 -3.08 -3.01
N ALA A 682 12.76 -2.49 -2.10
CA ALA A 682 13.05 -3.11 -0.82
C ALA A 682 11.77 -3.28 0.00
N THR A 683 11.58 -4.50 0.51
CA THR A 683 10.43 -4.88 1.33
C THR A 683 10.92 -5.41 2.68
N TYR A 684 10.07 -5.26 3.70
CA TYR A 684 10.40 -5.54 5.08
C TYR A 684 9.22 -6.24 5.75
N ILE A 685 9.47 -7.23 6.60
CA ILE A 685 8.46 -7.80 7.49
C ILE A 685 8.62 -7.17 8.85
N TRP A 686 7.59 -6.46 9.31
CA TRP A 686 7.51 -5.98 10.69
C TRP A 686 6.87 -7.07 11.54
N VAL A 687 7.55 -7.48 12.61
CA VAL A 687 7.06 -8.49 13.56
C VAL A 687 6.76 -7.80 14.88
N LEU A 688 5.52 -7.89 15.34
CA LEU A 688 5.05 -7.21 16.56
C LEU A 688 4.35 -8.17 17.52
N THR A 689 4.43 -7.87 18.81
CA THR A 689 3.67 -8.56 19.86
C THR A 689 3.45 -7.64 21.06
N ASN A 690 2.27 -7.73 21.69
CA ASN A 690 2.02 -7.11 22.98
C ASN A 690 2.41 -8.01 24.18
N ARG A 691 3.16 -9.10 23.92
CA ARG A 691 3.67 -10.07 24.92
C ARG A 691 5.12 -10.47 24.63
N LYS A 692 6.01 -9.47 24.51
CA LYS A 692 7.44 -9.74 24.36
C LYS A 692 7.98 -10.60 25.52
N PRO A 693 8.80 -11.63 25.23
CA PRO A 693 9.46 -12.40 26.27
C PRO A 693 10.47 -11.53 27.03
N ALA A 694 10.76 -11.89 28.28
CA ALA A 694 11.53 -11.04 29.19
C ALA A 694 12.89 -10.58 28.64
N HIS A 695 13.58 -11.43 27.89
CA HIS A 695 14.90 -11.13 27.31
C HIS A 695 14.87 -10.14 26.14
N ARG A 696 13.68 -9.86 25.56
CA ARG A 696 13.47 -8.94 24.43
C ARG A 696 12.85 -7.59 24.83
N LYS A 697 12.41 -7.44 26.07
CA LYS A 697 11.75 -6.22 26.53
C LYS A 697 12.66 -4.99 26.38
N GLY A 698 12.08 -3.90 25.88
CA GLY A 698 12.76 -2.63 25.62
C GLY A 698 13.75 -2.67 24.45
N ARG A 699 13.70 -3.71 23.61
CA ARG A 699 14.62 -3.92 22.48
C ARG A 699 13.90 -4.31 21.20
N VAL A 700 14.55 -4.00 20.08
CA VAL A 700 14.14 -4.36 18.71
C VAL A 700 15.31 -5.03 18.01
N GLN A 701 15.04 -6.11 17.28
CA GLN A 701 16.01 -6.78 16.41
C GLN A 701 15.80 -6.36 14.95
N LEU A 702 16.84 -5.86 14.28
CA LEU A 702 16.84 -5.70 12.83
C LEU A 702 17.58 -6.88 12.21
N ILE A 703 17.00 -7.48 11.17
CA ILE A 703 17.58 -8.63 10.46
C ILE A 703 17.70 -8.28 8.98
N ASP A 704 18.90 -8.38 8.43
CA ASP A 704 19.17 -8.24 7.00
C ASP A 704 19.23 -9.61 6.32
N ALA A 705 18.14 -9.98 5.65
CA ALA A 705 18.03 -11.21 4.86
C ALA A 705 18.08 -10.93 3.34
N THR A 706 18.53 -9.73 2.92
CA THR A 706 18.50 -9.32 1.50
C THR A 706 19.34 -10.21 0.58
N GLN A 707 20.35 -10.90 1.14
CA GLN A 707 21.26 -11.79 0.42
C GLN A 707 20.89 -13.29 0.53
N TRP A 708 19.78 -13.63 1.19
CA TRP A 708 19.37 -15.03 1.39
C TRP A 708 18.23 -15.36 0.45
N TYR A 709 18.55 -15.94 -0.70
CA TYR A 709 17.56 -16.35 -1.69
C TYR A 709 18.14 -17.38 -2.67
N LYS A 710 17.26 -18.03 -3.42
CA LYS A 710 17.59 -18.78 -4.63
C LYS A 710 17.02 -18.06 -5.86
N PRO A 711 17.78 -17.92 -6.95
CA PRO A 711 17.25 -17.35 -8.18
C PRO A 711 16.22 -18.29 -8.83
N LEU A 712 15.19 -17.71 -9.44
CA LEU A 712 14.20 -18.46 -10.21
C LEU A 712 14.79 -18.89 -11.56
N ARG A 713 14.39 -20.07 -12.03
CA ARG A 713 14.75 -20.55 -13.39
C ARG A 713 14.14 -19.68 -14.49
N LYS A 714 12.97 -19.09 -14.23
CA LYS A 714 12.24 -18.19 -15.12
C LYS A 714 11.61 -17.09 -14.26
N ASN A 715 11.78 -15.84 -14.66
CA ASN A 715 11.17 -14.71 -13.96
C ASN A 715 9.64 -14.74 -14.09
N LEU A 716 8.96 -14.30 -13.04
CA LEU A 716 7.51 -14.14 -12.98
C LEU A 716 7.19 -12.66 -12.77
N GLY A 717 7.01 -11.92 -13.86
CA GLY A 717 6.96 -10.46 -13.81
C GLY A 717 8.31 -9.88 -13.37
N LYS A 718 8.31 -9.05 -12.32
CA LYS A 718 9.54 -8.56 -11.67
C LYS A 718 10.16 -9.58 -10.71
N LYS A 719 9.41 -10.61 -10.28
CA LYS A 719 9.95 -11.63 -9.37
C LYS A 719 11.01 -12.47 -10.07
N ASN A 720 12.22 -12.50 -9.52
CA ASN A 720 13.35 -13.26 -10.06
C ASN A 720 14.05 -14.14 -9.01
N CYS A 721 13.63 -14.08 -7.75
CA CYS A 721 14.16 -14.88 -6.67
C CYS A 721 13.07 -15.33 -5.69
N GLU A 722 13.39 -16.33 -4.88
CA GLU A 722 12.54 -16.87 -3.81
C GLU A 722 13.37 -17.28 -2.59
N LEU A 723 12.73 -17.31 -1.41
CA LEU A 723 13.33 -17.92 -0.23
C LEU A 723 13.14 -19.44 -0.30
N SER A 724 14.24 -20.19 -0.17
CA SER A 724 14.13 -21.63 0.04
C SER A 724 13.74 -21.96 1.49
N ASP A 725 13.32 -23.19 1.75
CA ASP A 725 13.01 -23.63 3.13
C ASP A 725 14.22 -23.46 4.07
N GLU A 726 15.45 -23.57 3.54
CA GLU A 726 16.70 -23.34 4.28
C GLU A 726 16.90 -21.85 4.62
N ASP A 727 16.55 -20.95 3.69
CA ASP A 727 16.62 -19.51 3.92
C ASP A 727 15.58 -19.07 4.95
N VAL A 728 14.34 -19.59 4.83
CA VAL A 728 13.27 -19.35 5.82
C VAL A 728 13.70 -19.84 7.20
N ALA A 729 14.25 -21.04 7.31
CA ALA A 729 14.77 -21.57 8.58
C ALA A 729 15.88 -20.68 9.15
N ARG A 730 16.84 -20.26 8.31
CA ARG A 730 17.93 -19.36 8.74
C ARG A 730 17.42 -18.03 9.29
N ILE A 731 16.40 -17.44 8.67
CA ILE A 731 15.78 -16.19 9.15
C ILE A 731 15.10 -16.44 10.51
N CYS A 732 14.31 -17.50 10.62
CA CYS A 732 13.65 -17.86 11.87
C CYS A 732 14.65 -18.13 13.00
N ASP A 733 15.72 -18.87 12.73
CA ASP A 733 16.78 -19.16 13.72
C ASP A 733 17.48 -17.86 14.15
N THR A 734 17.84 -17.00 13.19
CA THR A 734 18.45 -15.68 13.49
C THR A 734 17.55 -14.84 14.38
N PHE A 735 16.23 -14.84 14.10
CA PHE A 735 15.24 -14.19 14.92
C PHE A 735 15.19 -14.79 16.33
N LEU A 736 14.92 -16.08 16.46
CA LEU A 736 14.76 -16.76 17.76
C LEU A 736 16.02 -16.71 18.63
N GLU A 737 17.22 -16.80 18.03
CA GLU A 737 18.48 -16.74 18.77
C GLU A 737 18.71 -15.37 19.43
N PHE A 738 18.21 -14.29 18.82
CA PHE A 738 18.30 -12.92 19.34
C PHE A 738 19.74 -12.54 19.75
N LYS A 739 20.69 -12.72 18.83
CA LYS A 739 22.12 -12.38 19.01
C LYS A 739 22.59 -11.37 17.98
N GLU A 740 23.53 -10.53 18.41
CA GLU A 740 24.27 -9.62 17.53
C GLU A 740 25.16 -10.40 16.55
N THR A 741 24.95 -10.17 15.26
CA THR A 741 25.75 -10.71 14.15
C THR A 741 25.96 -9.62 13.10
N GLU A 742 26.51 -9.98 11.93
CA GLU A 742 26.53 -9.06 10.79
C GLU A 742 25.12 -8.82 10.24
N GLN A 743 24.30 -9.86 10.17
CA GLN A 743 22.94 -9.83 9.65
C GLN A 743 21.88 -9.55 10.71
N SER A 744 22.24 -9.51 11.99
CA SER A 744 21.32 -9.21 13.09
C SER A 744 21.88 -8.15 14.02
N LYS A 745 21.13 -7.06 14.21
CA LYS A 745 21.47 -5.95 15.10
C LYS A 745 20.37 -5.72 16.11
N ILE A 746 20.71 -5.50 17.38
CA ILE A 746 19.76 -5.36 18.49
C ILE A 746 19.93 -3.99 19.12
N PHE A 747 18.84 -3.23 19.15
CA PHE A 747 18.84 -1.87 19.64
C PHE A 747 17.86 -1.70 20.81
N PRO A 748 18.19 -0.86 21.81
CA PRO A 748 17.19 -0.39 22.75
C PRO A 748 16.16 0.49 22.02
N ASN A 749 14.90 0.50 22.48
CA ASN A 749 13.82 1.26 21.84
C ASN A 749 14.15 2.75 21.62
N ALA A 750 14.86 3.37 22.58
CA ALA A 750 15.27 4.78 22.48
C ALA A 750 16.29 5.07 21.36
N ALA A 751 16.96 4.05 20.80
CA ALA A 751 17.91 4.25 19.71
C ALA A 751 17.25 4.73 18.40
N PHE A 752 15.94 4.50 18.25
CA PHE A 752 15.17 4.91 17.07
C PHE A 752 14.55 6.29 17.21
N GLY A 753 14.57 6.87 18.41
CA GLY A 753 13.97 8.16 18.66
C GLY A 753 14.96 9.31 18.49
N TYR A 754 14.42 10.47 18.14
CA TYR A 754 15.15 11.75 18.15
C TYR A 754 14.24 12.91 18.59
N TRP A 755 14.83 13.96 19.12
CA TRP A 755 14.19 15.26 19.25
C TRP A 755 14.45 16.09 17.99
N LYS A 756 13.40 16.55 17.34
CA LYS A 756 13.49 17.63 16.36
C LYS A 756 13.42 18.96 17.10
N VAL A 757 14.41 19.82 16.89
CA VAL A 757 14.50 21.13 17.53
C VAL A 757 14.69 22.22 16.49
N THR A 758 13.93 23.31 16.56
CA THR A 758 14.19 24.51 15.77
C THR A 758 15.38 25.25 16.37
N VAL A 759 16.35 25.56 15.53
CA VAL A 759 17.52 26.38 15.86
C VAL A 759 17.37 27.71 15.14
N GLU A 760 17.47 28.80 15.89
CA GLU A 760 17.40 30.16 15.39
C GLU A 760 18.76 30.84 15.50
N ARG A 761 18.98 31.80 14.61
CA ARG A 761 20.14 32.69 14.57
C ARG A 761 19.65 34.13 14.51
N PRO A 762 20.44 35.10 15.00
CA PRO A 762 19.98 36.48 15.03
C PRO A 762 19.99 37.08 13.63
N LEU A 763 18.97 37.88 13.32
CA LEU A 763 18.94 38.72 12.14
C LEU A 763 20.01 39.80 12.24
N ARG A 764 20.85 39.90 11.21
CA ARG A 764 21.97 40.85 11.14
C ARG A 764 21.79 41.77 9.93
N LEU A 765 21.72 43.07 10.18
CA LEU A 765 21.45 44.09 9.16
C LEU A 765 22.50 45.20 9.22
N ARG A 766 23.04 45.61 8.07
CA ARG A 766 23.95 46.75 7.99
C ARG A 766 23.21 48.07 8.26
N GLY A 767 23.90 49.00 8.92
CA GLY A 767 23.40 50.36 9.12
C GLY A 767 22.32 50.51 10.20
N ILE A 768 22.12 49.49 11.05
CA ILE A 768 21.22 49.57 12.21
C ILE A 768 21.94 50.11 13.45
N ASP A 769 21.16 50.62 14.40
CA ASP A 769 21.56 50.94 15.76
C ASP A 769 21.40 49.67 16.61
N SER A 770 22.53 49.09 17.01
CA SER A 770 22.60 47.82 17.74
C SER A 770 22.28 47.93 19.23
N GLU A 771 21.99 49.12 19.74
CA GLU A 771 21.72 49.35 21.15
C GLU A 771 20.24 49.61 21.46
N ARG A 772 19.34 49.59 20.46
CA ARG A 772 17.91 49.83 20.67
C ARG A 772 17.03 48.70 20.15
N THR A 773 15.81 48.64 20.69
CA THR A 773 14.72 47.85 20.12
C THR A 773 14.01 48.60 19.00
N TYR A 774 13.46 47.86 18.05
CA TYR A 774 12.69 48.41 16.93
C TYR A 774 11.22 48.07 17.05
N SER A 775 10.33 48.99 16.65
CA SER A 775 8.91 48.67 16.49
C SER A 775 8.69 47.72 15.32
N ALA A 776 7.56 46.98 15.32
CA ALA A 776 7.23 46.06 14.22
C ALA A 776 7.22 46.73 12.83
N LYS A 777 6.80 48.01 12.76
CA LYS A 777 6.80 48.79 11.52
C LYS A 777 8.21 49.13 11.05
N GLU A 778 9.09 49.53 11.96
CA GLU A 778 10.51 49.78 11.65
C GLU A 778 11.22 48.50 11.23
N LEU A 779 11.00 47.38 11.95
CA LEU A 779 11.56 46.07 11.61
C LEU A 779 11.17 45.64 10.20
N LYS A 780 9.89 45.79 9.83
CA LYS A 780 9.42 45.46 8.49
C LYS A 780 10.15 46.28 7.42
N ALA A 781 10.24 47.60 7.60
CA ALA A 781 10.95 48.47 6.68
C ALA A 781 12.45 48.13 6.59
N LEU A 782 13.10 47.83 7.72
CA LEU A 782 14.51 47.42 7.75
C LEU A 782 14.75 46.09 7.05
N LYS A 783 13.88 45.09 7.25
CA LYS A 783 13.97 43.79 6.53
C LYS A 783 13.84 43.94 5.01
N GLU A 784 13.10 44.94 4.54
CA GLU A 784 12.90 45.22 3.11
C GLU A 784 14.02 46.06 2.48
N THR A 785 14.73 46.89 3.27
CA THR A 785 15.64 47.92 2.75
C THR A 785 17.09 47.77 3.16
N ALA A 786 17.38 47.13 4.30
CA ALA A 786 18.73 46.97 4.81
C ALA A 786 19.38 45.69 4.28
N GLU A 787 20.70 45.76 4.05
CA GLU A 787 21.49 44.63 3.59
C GLU A 787 21.74 43.64 4.75
N ARG A 788 21.48 42.37 4.52
CA ARG A 788 21.82 41.27 5.44
C ARG A 788 23.30 40.91 5.29
N ALA A 789 24.03 40.83 6.39
CA ALA A 789 25.43 40.42 6.37
C ALA A 789 25.85 39.75 7.68
N ASP A 790 26.65 38.67 7.61
CA ASP A 790 27.08 37.90 8.78
C ASP A 790 27.94 38.71 9.77
N ASP A 791 28.67 39.72 9.29
CA ASP A 791 29.49 40.64 10.08
C ASP A 791 28.72 41.85 10.64
N ALA A 792 27.46 42.05 10.22
CA ALA A 792 26.64 43.15 10.71
C ALA A 792 26.14 42.88 12.14
N PRO A 793 25.82 43.92 12.95
CA PRO A 793 25.32 43.71 14.31
C PRO A 793 23.95 43.03 14.32
N PRO A 794 23.62 42.27 15.39
CA PRO A 794 22.34 41.61 15.53
C PRO A 794 21.24 42.60 15.92
N VAL A 795 20.05 42.42 15.37
CA VAL A 795 18.88 43.24 15.67
C VAL A 795 18.30 42.85 17.04
N ILE A 796 18.21 43.79 17.98
CA ILE A 796 17.60 43.54 19.29
C ILE A 796 16.07 43.57 19.18
N ARG A 797 15.43 42.46 19.53
CA ARG A 797 13.97 42.35 19.64
C ARG A 797 13.48 42.87 20.99
N LYS A 798 14.19 42.56 22.07
CA LYS A 798 13.77 42.91 23.43
C LYS A 798 14.96 43.08 24.37
N ILE A 799 14.88 44.08 25.24
CA ILE A 799 15.83 44.31 26.34
C ILE A 799 15.13 43.94 27.66
N HIS A 800 15.77 43.09 28.46
CA HIS A 800 15.23 42.64 29.74
C HIS A 800 15.57 43.56 30.90
N LYS A 801 14.76 43.49 31.96
CA LYS A 801 15.00 44.23 33.21
C LYS A 801 16.24 43.67 33.93
N LYS A 802 16.84 44.51 34.77
CA LYS A 802 17.97 44.14 35.61
C LYS A 802 17.61 42.94 36.52
N GLY A 803 18.41 41.89 36.48
CA GLY A 803 18.21 40.66 37.27
C GLY A 803 17.86 39.41 36.45
N THR A 804 17.54 39.55 35.15
CA THR A 804 17.41 38.39 34.25
C THR A 804 18.77 37.73 34.03
N ALA A 805 18.84 36.41 34.19
CA ALA A 805 20.03 35.63 33.87
C ALA A 805 20.16 35.41 32.37
N ALA A 806 21.38 35.48 31.84
CA ALA A 806 21.64 35.11 30.46
C ALA A 806 21.52 33.59 30.29
N ASP A 807 20.96 33.17 29.17
CA ASP A 807 20.87 31.79 28.72
C ASP A 807 20.98 31.77 27.20
N PRO A 808 22.21 31.82 26.66
CA PRO A 808 22.42 31.90 25.22
C PRO A 808 21.80 30.73 24.46
N LEU A 809 21.70 29.54 25.06
CA LEU A 809 21.09 28.38 24.42
C LEU A 809 19.57 28.53 24.22
N ARG A 810 18.94 29.45 24.94
CA ARG A 810 17.50 29.77 24.87
C ARG A 810 17.22 31.19 24.38
N GLY A 811 18.19 31.81 23.72
CA GLY A 811 18.02 33.11 23.05
C GLY A 811 18.18 34.33 23.97
N LEU A 812 18.72 34.15 25.19
CA LEU A 812 18.98 35.23 26.13
C LEU A 812 20.48 35.55 26.17
N PHE A 813 20.88 36.65 25.54
CA PHE A 813 22.29 37.01 25.36
C PHE A 813 22.68 38.20 26.24
N GLU A 814 23.92 38.21 26.73
CA GLU A 814 24.50 39.41 27.34
C GLU A 814 24.89 40.41 26.25
N ALA A 815 24.44 41.66 26.37
CA ALA A 815 24.79 42.74 25.47
C ALA A 815 25.07 44.03 26.26
N THR A 816 25.70 45.00 25.60
CA THR A 816 25.87 46.36 26.15
C THR A 816 24.94 47.30 25.41
N VAL A 817 24.09 48.01 26.16
CA VAL A 817 23.16 49.02 25.65
C VAL A 817 23.36 50.28 26.48
N ASP A 818 23.62 51.42 25.84
CA ASP A 818 23.92 52.70 26.47
C ASP A 818 25.02 52.59 27.55
N GLY A 819 26.06 51.79 27.28
CA GLY A 819 27.17 51.52 28.21
C GLY A 819 26.81 50.66 29.44
N LYS A 820 25.60 50.09 29.50
CA LYS A 820 25.16 49.19 30.58
C LYS A 820 25.07 47.75 30.09
N ARG A 821 25.59 46.81 30.87
CA ARG A 821 25.38 45.38 30.63
C ARG A 821 23.92 45.01 30.91
N VAL A 822 23.27 44.44 29.90
CA VAL A 822 21.86 44.01 29.93
C VAL A 822 21.73 42.64 29.27
N VAL A 823 20.60 41.97 29.50
CA VAL A 823 20.23 40.75 28.78
C VAL A 823 19.23 41.10 27.68
N VAL A 824 19.44 40.56 26.49
CA VAL A 824 18.62 40.84 25.31
C VAL A 824 18.15 39.55 24.63
N GLU A 825 17.01 39.66 23.93
CA GLU A 825 16.59 38.69 22.92
C GLU A 825 16.83 39.32 21.55
N TYR A 826 17.45 38.57 20.64
CA TYR A 826 17.61 39.00 19.26
C TYR A 826 16.38 38.64 18.41
N GLU A 827 16.15 39.43 17.37
CA GLU A 827 15.16 39.10 16.34
C GLU A 827 15.67 37.89 15.55
N PRO A 828 14.90 36.80 15.40
CA PRO A 828 15.34 35.65 14.63
C PRO A 828 15.39 35.96 13.13
N ASP A 829 16.40 35.42 12.46
CA ASP A 829 16.47 35.40 11.01
C ASP A 829 15.73 34.17 10.47
N SER A 830 14.65 34.40 9.72
CA SER A 830 13.88 33.33 9.07
C SER A 830 14.70 32.55 8.04
N ASP A 831 15.67 33.21 7.40
CA ASP A 831 16.44 32.67 6.28
C ASP A 831 17.61 31.79 6.78
N LEU A 832 17.96 31.95 8.05
CA LEU A 832 19.00 31.17 8.74
C LEU A 832 18.41 30.23 9.80
N ARG A 833 17.08 30.14 9.91
CA ARG A 833 16.40 29.19 10.78
C ARG A 833 16.60 27.79 10.23
N ASP A 834 17.00 26.87 11.10
CA ASP A 834 17.22 25.47 10.75
C ASP A 834 16.51 24.55 11.76
N THR A 835 16.49 23.26 11.47
CA THR A 835 16.06 22.22 12.39
C THR A 835 17.12 21.16 12.57
N GLU A 836 17.38 20.78 13.81
CA GLU A 836 18.32 19.71 14.14
C GLU A 836 17.56 18.48 14.65
N GLN A 837 18.06 17.30 14.31
CA GLN A 837 17.61 16.04 14.87
C GLN A 837 18.65 15.55 15.88
N VAL A 838 18.28 15.58 17.16
CA VAL A 838 19.12 15.16 18.27
C VAL A 838 18.69 13.76 18.71
N PRO A 839 19.54 12.72 18.62
CA PRO A 839 19.19 11.38 19.08
C PRO A 839 18.72 11.38 20.54
N LEU A 840 17.71 10.56 20.90
CA LEU A 840 17.27 10.46 22.31
C LEU A 840 18.37 9.92 23.24
N LEU A 841 19.30 9.15 22.69
CA LEU A 841 20.46 8.60 23.40
C LEU A 841 21.65 9.57 23.45
N GLU A 842 21.51 10.80 22.97
CA GLU A 842 22.57 11.81 23.09
C GLU A 842 22.86 12.13 24.56
N GLU A 843 24.10 11.87 24.98
CA GLU A 843 24.54 12.14 26.34
C GLU A 843 24.53 13.65 26.63
N GLY A 844 23.80 14.07 27.66
CA GLY A 844 23.59 15.49 27.97
C GLY A 844 22.50 16.18 27.13
N GLY A 845 21.82 15.43 26.25
CA GLY A 845 20.62 15.85 25.54
C GLY A 845 20.85 17.00 24.53
N ILE A 846 19.78 17.75 24.26
CA ILE A 846 19.76 18.84 23.26
C ILE A 846 20.87 19.86 23.51
N GLU A 847 21.11 20.26 24.77
CA GLU A 847 22.12 21.28 25.08
C GLU A 847 23.54 20.81 24.76
N ALA A 848 23.87 19.55 25.07
CA ALA A 848 25.18 18.98 24.75
C ALA A 848 25.38 18.87 23.24
N PHE A 849 24.35 18.42 22.52
CA PHE A 849 24.35 18.38 21.05
C PHE A 849 24.61 19.77 20.46
N LEU A 850 23.87 20.79 20.89
CA LEU A 850 24.05 22.15 20.38
C LEU A 850 25.48 22.65 20.59
N ARG A 851 26.06 22.41 21.77
CA ARG A 851 27.44 22.83 22.06
C ARG A 851 28.47 22.12 21.19
N ARG A 852 28.25 20.85 20.87
CA ARG A 852 29.18 20.03 20.06
C ARG A 852 29.04 20.30 18.57
N GLU A 853 27.81 20.41 18.10
CA GLU A 853 27.47 20.34 16.68
C GLU A 853 27.05 21.70 16.10
N VAL A 854 26.36 22.55 16.85
CA VAL A 854 25.81 23.82 16.32
C VAL A 854 26.74 25.00 16.62
N LEU A 855 27.06 25.22 17.89
CA LEU A 855 27.78 26.41 18.35
C LEU A 855 29.18 26.61 17.74
N PRO A 856 29.95 25.57 17.35
CA PRO A 856 31.23 25.77 16.66
C PRO A 856 31.09 26.43 15.28
N HIS A 857 29.91 26.33 14.67
CA HIS A 857 29.62 26.90 13.35
C HIS A 857 28.75 28.17 13.45
N ALA A 858 27.94 28.29 14.50
CA ALA A 858 27.09 29.46 14.78
C ALA A 858 27.06 29.75 16.28
N ALA A 859 27.99 30.58 16.76
CA ALA A 859 28.24 30.81 18.20
C ALA A 859 27.08 31.49 18.94
N ASP A 860 26.21 32.18 18.22
CA ASP A 860 25.04 32.91 18.72
C ASP A 860 23.72 32.24 18.33
N ALA A 861 23.76 30.97 17.93
CA ALA A 861 22.55 30.18 17.69
C ALA A 861 21.92 29.71 19.02
N TRP A 862 20.58 29.62 19.03
CA TRP A 862 19.81 29.09 20.16
C TRP A 862 18.73 28.13 19.66
N TYR A 863 18.28 27.21 20.51
CA TYR A 863 17.12 26.38 20.18
C TYR A 863 15.84 26.95 20.79
N VAL A 864 14.70 26.66 20.18
CA VAL A 864 13.38 27.07 20.65
C VAL A 864 12.75 25.94 21.49
N PRO A 865 12.64 26.06 22.83
CA PRO A 865 12.16 24.95 23.66
C PRO A 865 10.74 24.47 23.33
N GLY A 866 9.85 25.38 22.92
CA GLY A 866 8.49 25.03 22.50
C GLY A 866 8.39 24.34 21.13
N SER A 867 9.49 24.27 20.38
CA SER A 867 9.55 23.59 19.08
C SER A 867 9.91 22.11 19.18
N VAL A 868 10.34 21.65 20.37
CA VAL A 868 10.86 20.30 20.56
C VAL A 868 9.75 19.29 20.31
N LYS A 869 9.93 18.46 19.28
CA LYS A 869 9.04 17.34 18.98
C LYS A 869 9.82 16.04 18.97
N THR A 870 9.24 14.97 19.49
CA THR A 870 9.85 13.64 19.42
C THR A 870 9.43 12.95 18.14
N GLY A 871 10.41 12.54 17.34
CA GLY A 871 10.23 11.71 16.16
C GLY A 871 10.88 10.34 16.35
N TYR A 872 10.50 9.39 15.50
CA TYR A 872 11.07 8.05 15.44
C TYR A 872 11.36 7.68 13.99
N GLU A 873 12.52 7.08 13.74
CA GLU A 873 12.95 6.59 12.44
C GLU A 873 13.83 5.34 12.59
N ILE A 874 13.81 4.48 11.58
CA ILE A 874 14.57 3.23 11.52
C ILE A 874 15.41 3.25 10.25
N SER A 875 16.73 3.34 10.40
CA SER A 875 17.65 3.41 9.25
C SER A 875 18.42 2.10 9.07
N PHE A 876 17.94 1.21 8.19
CA PHE A 876 18.66 -0.02 7.85
C PHE A 876 20.04 0.27 7.23
N THR A 877 20.12 1.21 6.28
CA THR A 877 21.38 1.60 5.65
C THR A 877 22.41 2.03 6.69
N ARG A 878 22.04 2.83 7.70
CA ARG A 878 22.98 3.26 8.76
C ARG A 878 23.61 2.07 9.52
N TYR A 879 22.89 0.96 9.65
CA TYR A 879 23.32 -0.17 10.49
C TYR A 879 23.97 -1.32 9.71
N PHE A 880 23.57 -1.54 8.47
CA PHE A 880 24.02 -2.66 7.65
C PHE A 880 24.91 -2.25 6.48
N TYR A 881 24.94 -0.97 6.10
CA TYR A 881 25.83 -0.50 5.03
C TYR A 881 27.29 -0.63 5.45
N LYS A 882 28.01 -1.48 4.72
CA LYS A 882 29.48 -1.53 4.76
C LYS A 882 29.98 -0.79 3.52
N PRO A 883 30.76 0.29 3.67
CA PRO A 883 31.45 0.90 2.54
C PRO A 883 32.29 -0.18 1.85
N GLN A 884 32.04 -0.47 0.57
CA GLN A 884 32.93 -1.36 -0.14
C GLN A 884 34.28 -0.66 -0.28
N PRO A 885 35.39 -1.26 0.17
CA PRO A 885 36.70 -0.72 -0.10
C PRO A 885 36.88 -0.64 -1.61
N LEU A 886 37.31 0.52 -2.11
CA LEU A 886 37.62 0.70 -3.52
C LEU A 886 38.63 -0.38 -3.93
N ARG A 887 38.31 -1.13 -4.99
CA ARG A 887 39.21 -2.13 -5.56
C ARG A 887 40.54 -1.46 -5.89
N SER A 888 41.64 -2.19 -5.70
CA SER A 888 42.94 -1.66 -6.09
C SER A 888 43.05 -1.56 -7.62
N LEU A 889 43.79 -0.57 -8.11
CA LEU A 889 44.11 -0.44 -9.55
C LEU A 889 44.74 -1.72 -10.13
N GLU A 890 45.49 -2.46 -9.31
CA GLU A 890 46.11 -3.74 -9.71
C GLU A 890 45.07 -4.84 -9.94
N GLU A 891 44.07 -4.97 -9.08
CA GLU A 891 42.97 -5.95 -9.26
C GLU A 891 42.09 -5.61 -10.46
N ILE A 892 41.79 -4.32 -10.67
CA ILE A 892 41.01 -3.88 -11.83
C ILE A 892 41.78 -4.21 -13.13
N ARG A 893 43.10 -3.97 -13.13
CA ARG A 893 43.95 -4.29 -14.28
C ARG A 893 44.03 -5.80 -14.54
N ALA A 894 44.12 -6.62 -13.49
CA ALA A 894 44.17 -8.07 -13.61
C ALA A 894 42.88 -8.64 -14.23
N ASP A 895 41.70 -8.14 -13.82
CA ASP A 895 40.41 -8.54 -14.39
C ASP A 895 40.26 -8.12 -15.86
N ILE A 896 40.67 -6.89 -16.20
CA ILE A 896 40.63 -6.41 -17.59
C ILE A 896 41.50 -7.31 -18.49
N LEU A 897 42.71 -7.65 -18.04
CA LEU A 897 43.60 -8.55 -18.76
C LEU A 897 43.04 -9.99 -18.84
N ALA A 898 42.32 -10.45 -17.81
CA ALA A 898 41.66 -11.76 -17.83
C ALA A 898 40.49 -11.78 -18.83
N LEU A 899 39.67 -10.72 -18.87
CA LEU A 899 38.57 -10.55 -19.82
C LEU A 899 39.06 -10.37 -21.26
N GLU A 900 40.14 -9.62 -21.48
CA GLU A 900 40.81 -9.52 -22.79
C GLU A 900 41.29 -10.89 -23.26
N LYS A 901 41.80 -11.72 -22.35
CA LYS A 901 42.26 -13.08 -22.66
C LYS A 901 41.11 -14.07 -22.90
N GLU A 902 39.97 -13.90 -22.24
CA GLU A 902 38.74 -14.67 -22.53
C GLU A 902 38.07 -14.24 -23.84
N THR A 903 38.31 -13.00 -24.28
CA THR A 903 37.77 -12.47 -25.55
C THR A 903 38.71 -12.63 -26.74
N GLU A 904 40.01 -12.85 -26.50
CA GLU A 904 40.96 -13.33 -27.51
C GLU A 904 40.54 -14.72 -28.02
N GLY A 905 40.20 -14.79 -29.32
CA GLY A 905 39.77 -16.02 -30.00
C GLY A 905 38.26 -16.12 -30.27
N LEU A 906 37.41 -15.38 -29.54
CA LEU A 906 35.96 -15.33 -29.83
C LEU A 906 35.66 -14.64 -31.17
N LEU A 907 36.48 -13.66 -31.57
CA LEU A 907 36.40 -13.05 -32.90
C LEU A 907 36.82 -14.02 -34.02
N ASP A 908 37.77 -14.92 -33.76
CA ASP A 908 38.23 -15.90 -34.75
C ASP A 908 37.19 -17.02 -34.96
N GLU A 909 36.48 -17.43 -33.89
CA GLU A 909 35.33 -18.33 -33.99
C GLU A 909 34.14 -17.73 -34.75
N ILE A 910 33.90 -16.42 -34.60
CA ILE A 910 32.79 -15.72 -35.28
C ILE A 910 33.10 -15.44 -36.76
N ILE A 911 34.36 -15.21 -37.12
CA ILE A 911 34.76 -14.78 -38.48
C ILE A 911 35.09 -15.98 -39.40
N GLY A 912 35.17 -17.21 -38.88
CA GLY A 912 35.17 -18.42 -39.70
C GLY A 912 36.27 -18.45 -40.76
N GLN A 913 37.50 -18.05 -40.43
CA GLN A 913 38.65 -18.27 -41.30
C GLN A 913 39.35 -19.56 -40.91
N THR A 914 39.15 -20.57 -41.77
CA THR A 914 40.04 -21.72 -41.90
C THR A 914 41.43 -21.19 -42.25
N VAL A 915 42.42 -21.38 -41.38
CA VAL A 915 43.83 -21.31 -41.80
C VAL A 915 44.35 -22.74 -41.86
N ALA A 916 44.61 -23.15 -43.10
CA ALA A 916 45.34 -24.35 -43.44
C ALA A 916 46.85 -24.12 -43.27
N ASP A 917 47.53 -25.23 -42.93
CA ASP A 917 48.96 -25.48 -42.73
C ASP A 917 49.65 -24.93 -41.47
#